data_AF-A0A7S1A7R1-F1
#
_entry.id   AF-A0A7S1A7R1-F1
#
_cell.length_a   1.000
_cell.length_b   1.000
_cell.length_c   1.000
_cell.angle_alpha   90.00
_cell.angle_beta   90.00
_cell.angle_gamma   90.00
#
_symmetry.space_group_name_H-M   'P 1'
#
loop_
_entity.id
_entity.type
_entity.pdbx_description
1 polymer ?
#
loop_
_entity_poly.entity_id
_entity_poly.type
_entity_poly.pdbx_seq_one_letter_code
_entity_poly.pdbx_strand_id
1 'polypeptide(L)'
;MEDSSPMMGLLPRSTRTRELNVVVTYFSWKAVHELPVNGPKPHRMTMPRLKVNSGSTVFDPKRRLPPPEPLEVPWDDVEHDTCFVDLLMRNKVTDWARARRAATKIRDKDYTLKHFHDDCVAAFPELRLYVLDVGGGTGGATTSGRSPDDEYQRTMGALFAIYWLMRLQSDGAQAFCHGVGSDWCALSEQSEWPQRDPAEVLQREGFLLGCTWSSFENVLKLSGLLDSNGDHDHDRTLAMLALTAIHDIMKNQDLLPNVPSHMRSFRGFASGDTISDHDVALAYLLENVPTSLPSFFGLPPEQRESVKFTQSKMEFNMGWLVQAEAPPSALFSKFRAVITSGTATSRDIAFYFVHWLTDLAGAEPFPLEGCEKFVLKFPQHVLQTFLDSIPQIRQLDTHTETEVFESYLCWRWSSHLPPLGTLPEGRGSIARLRLVAMAQHNSVHVVHGYTSISEDDQHVLAEEMALSGFPDQTYAREPRYSKQGPSFLVYYGPAFLQKNAATDPKFSLEVLAELYRQARVLWPASPDKAHRTVTLRIDALKELDIESLNKLNPGEFWVIHRTSMTDGQVKRSDMLTCDTAKMSVLNLSRCRTSLASLPQLRSFSHEFESQFREVANDDDDAFNSHPFRIGCRPLVACCTVKSLRL
;
A
#
# COMPACT_ATOMS: atom_id res chain seq x y z
N MET A 1 62.17 3.01 48.90
CA MET A 1 60.87 3.25 49.57
C MET A 1 59.91 3.60 48.47
N GLU A 2 58.77 2.91 48.47
CA GLU A 2 57.74 2.83 47.42
C GLU A 2 58.12 1.96 46.21
N ASP A 3 57.48 0.79 46.21
CA ASP A 3 57.68 -0.35 45.35
C ASP A 3 56.31 -0.73 44.76
N SER A 4 56.27 -0.81 43.43
CA SER A 4 55.49 -1.70 42.57
C SER A 4 54.14 -2.30 43.03
N SER A 5 53.06 -2.06 42.25
CA SER A 5 52.39 -3.12 41.45
C SER A 5 51.17 -2.60 40.63
N PRO A 6 50.87 -3.21 39.46
CA PRO A 6 49.89 -2.72 38.49
C PRO A 6 48.49 -3.35 38.68
N MET A 7 47.44 -2.56 38.40
CA MET A 7 46.05 -3.06 38.37
C MET A 7 45.75 -3.81 37.06
N MET A 8 45.18 -5.01 37.24
CA MET A 8 44.62 -5.89 36.21
C MET A 8 43.47 -5.24 35.44
N GLY A 9 43.38 -5.61 34.16
CA GLY A 9 42.35 -5.17 33.23
C GLY A 9 40.95 -5.71 33.53
N LEU A 10 39.96 -4.85 33.29
CA LEU A 10 38.56 -5.21 33.20
C LEU A 10 38.20 -5.34 31.71
N LEU A 11 37.78 -6.54 31.31
CA LEU A 11 37.22 -6.87 30.00
C LEU A 11 35.90 -6.10 29.78
N PRO A 12 35.61 -5.64 28.54
CA PRO A 12 34.33 -5.02 28.25
C PRO A 12 33.21 -6.07 28.23
N ARG A 13 32.10 -5.76 28.92
CA ARG A 13 30.87 -6.54 28.89
C ARG A 13 30.31 -6.55 27.46
N SER A 14 30.22 -7.74 26.88
CA SER A 14 29.45 -8.03 25.66
C SER A 14 27.98 -7.63 25.88
N THR A 15 27.57 -6.49 25.33
CA THR A 15 26.16 -6.14 25.17
C THR A 15 25.58 -6.94 24.03
N ARG A 16 24.72 -7.91 24.35
CA ARG A 16 23.81 -8.53 23.37
C ARG A 16 22.92 -7.45 22.78
N THR A 17 23.22 -7.03 21.56
CA THR A 17 22.29 -6.30 20.70
C THR A 17 21.10 -7.22 20.41
N ARG A 18 19.90 -6.82 20.86
CA ARG A 18 18.66 -7.41 20.36
C ARG A 18 18.49 -6.92 18.93
N GLU A 19 18.60 -7.82 17.96
CA GLU A 19 18.14 -7.57 16.59
C GLU A 19 16.64 -7.24 16.64
N LEU A 20 16.30 -5.97 16.46
CA LEU A 20 14.95 -5.54 16.17
C LEU A 20 14.74 -5.78 14.68
N ASN A 21 14.02 -6.84 14.34
CA ASN A 21 13.54 -7.08 12.98
C ASN A 21 12.49 -6.00 12.65
N VAL A 22 12.94 -4.88 12.09
CA VAL A 22 12.06 -3.87 11.48
C VAL A 22 11.80 -4.32 10.05
N VAL A 23 10.61 -4.89 9.80
CA VAL A 23 10.14 -5.17 8.44
C VAL A 23 9.62 -3.86 7.85
N VAL A 24 10.37 -3.28 6.92
CA VAL A 24 9.92 -2.13 6.11
C VAL A 24 9.35 -2.69 4.80
N THR A 25 8.04 -2.57 4.63
CA THR A 25 7.36 -2.97 3.39
C THR A 25 7.38 -1.81 2.41
N TYR A 26 8.15 -1.94 1.32
CA TYR A 26 8.14 -0.98 0.22
C TYR A 26 6.90 -1.19 -0.65
N PHE A 27 6.07 -0.15 -0.79
CA PHE A 27 4.96 -0.16 -1.74
C PHE A 27 5.43 0.42 -3.07
N SER A 28 5.69 -0.46 -4.02
CA SER A 28 5.81 -0.06 -5.42
C SER A 28 4.90 -0.96 -6.24
N TRP A 29 4.19 -0.37 -7.20
CA TRP A 29 3.38 -1.16 -8.14
C TRP A 29 4.26 -1.92 -9.15
N LYS A 30 5.59 -1.73 -9.11
CA LYS A 30 6.69 -2.67 -9.42
C LYS A 30 7.99 -2.19 -8.77
N ALA A 31 8.72 -3.08 -8.11
CA ALA A 31 10.09 -2.79 -7.69
C ALA A 31 11.02 -3.03 -8.89
N VAL A 32 11.85 -2.05 -9.27
CA VAL A 32 12.76 -2.17 -10.41
C VAL A 32 13.81 -3.28 -10.20
N HIS A 33 14.17 -3.56 -8.95
CA HIS A 33 15.11 -4.64 -8.60
C HIS A 33 14.49 -6.06 -8.69
N GLU A 34 13.18 -6.18 -8.90
CA GLU A 34 12.50 -7.47 -9.16
C GLU A 34 12.45 -7.83 -10.65
N LEU A 35 13.00 -6.99 -11.53
CA LEU A 35 13.19 -7.33 -12.94
C LEU A 35 14.50 -8.12 -13.09
N PRO A 36 14.48 -9.40 -13.49
CA PRO A 36 15.70 -10.14 -13.73
C PRO A 36 16.51 -9.44 -14.83
N VAL A 37 17.77 -9.08 -14.53
CA VAL A 37 18.72 -8.43 -15.46
C VAL A 37 18.88 -9.23 -16.76
N ASN A 38 18.52 -10.52 -16.77
CA ASN A 38 18.58 -11.42 -17.93
C ASN A 38 17.31 -12.29 -18.16
N GLY A 39 16.14 -11.91 -17.63
CA GLY A 39 14.90 -12.68 -17.87
C GLY A 39 14.15 -12.23 -19.13
N PRO A 40 13.27 -13.08 -19.70
CA PRO A 40 12.40 -12.67 -20.80
C PRO A 40 11.60 -11.43 -20.39
N LYS A 41 11.65 -10.39 -21.23
CA LYS A 41 10.97 -9.11 -21.00
C LYS A 41 9.51 -9.38 -20.59
N PRO A 42 9.02 -8.82 -19.47
CA PRO A 42 7.65 -9.05 -19.04
C PRO A 42 6.70 -8.67 -20.18
N HIS A 43 5.74 -9.55 -20.47
CA HIS A 43 4.64 -9.23 -21.37
C HIS A 43 3.90 -8.02 -20.80
N ARG A 44 4.13 -6.86 -21.43
CA ARG A 44 3.29 -5.69 -21.25
C ARG A 44 1.89 -6.12 -21.65
N MET A 45 0.91 -6.01 -20.76
CA MET A 45 -0.51 -6.09 -21.14
C MET A 45 -0.74 -5.02 -22.19
N THR A 46 -0.67 -5.41 -23.46
CA THR A 46 -1.13 -4.59 -24.57
C THR A 46 -2.64 -4.74 -24.58
N MET A 47 -3.34 -3.64 -24.28
CA MET A 47 -4.73 -3.47 -24.66
C MET A 47 -4.88 -3.87 -26.15
N PRO A 48 -6.01 -4.45 -26.57
CA PRO A 48 -6.22 -4.87 -27.97
C PRO A 48 -5.92 -3.70 -28.91
N ARG A 49 -4.77 -3.73 -29.59
CA ARG A 49 -4.44 -2.74 -30.61
C ARG A 49 -5.29 -3.06 -31.84
N LEU A 50 -6.27 -2.21 -32.12
CA LEU A 50 -6.87 -2.13 -33.44
C LEU A 50 -5.74 -2.03 -34.47
N LYS A 51 -5.70 -2.95 -35.43
CA LYS A 51 -4.74 -2.90 -36.55
C LYS A 51 -5.09 -1.70 -37.42
N VAL A 52 -4.52 -0.54 -37.11
CA VAL A 52 -4.57 0.64 -37.97
C VAL A 52 -3.46 0.50 -39.02
N ASN A 53 -3.80 0.68 -40.30
CA ASN A 53 -2.86 0.61 -41.41
C ASN A 53 -1.68 1.58 -41.20
N SER A 54 -0.47 1.07 -41.41
CA SER A 54 0.81 1.69 -41.04
C SER A 54 1.26 2.82 -41.96
N GLY A 55 0.49 3.91 -42.02
CA GLY A 55 1.12 5.23 -42.22
C GLY A 55 1.83 5.59 -40.93
N SER A 56 3.10 6.01 -40.96
CA SER A 56 3.80 6.42 -39.74
C SER A 56 3.21 7.73 -39.23
N THR A 57 2.15 7.66 -38.45
CA THR A 57 1.66 8.80 -37.68
C THR A 57 2.72 9.12 -36.63
N VAL A 58 3.41 10.24 -36.82
CA VAL A 58 4.36 10.79 -35.85
C VAL A 58 3.53 11.41 -34.74
N PHE A 59 3.62 10.88 -33.52
CA PHE A 59 2.99 11.48 -32.34
C PHE A 59 3.98 12.42 -31.65
N ASP A 60 3.47 13.52 -31.09
CA ASP A 60 4.31 14.48 -30.38
C ASP A 60 4.90 13.86 -29.09
N PRO A 61 6.14 14.21 -28.72
CA PRO A 61 6.70 13.79 -27.45
C PRO A 61 5.92 14.41 -26.28
N LYS A 62 5.78 13.65 -25.20
CA LYS A 62 5.14 14.14 -23.98
C LYS A 62 5.91 15.32 -23.40
N ARG A 63 5.16 16.33 -22.94
CA ARG A 63 5.71 17.63 -22.57
C ARG A 63 6.02 17.70 -21.07
N ARG A 64 7.13 18.35 -20.74
CA ARG A 64 7.66 18.53 -19.38
C ARG A 64 7.85 20.02 -19.11
N LEU A 65 7.90 20.39 -17.84
CA LEU A 65 8.26 21.75 -17.42
C LEU A 65 9.78 21.90 -17.39
N PRO A 66 10.31 23.12 -17.57
CA PRO A 66 11.71 23.37 -17.26
C PRO A 66 11.96 23.11 -15.76
N PRO A 67 13.01 22.33 -15.40
CA PRO A 67 13.39 22.17 -13.99
C PRO A 67 13.89 23.51 -13.43
N PRO A 68 13.78 23.73 -12.11
CA PRO A 68 14.35 24.91 -11.48
C PRO A 68 15.88 24.86 -11.56
N GLU A 69 16.51 26.03 -11.35
CA GLU A 69 17.95 26.09 -11.20
C GLU A 69 18.41 25.18 -10.03
N PRO A 70 19.34 24.25 -10.27
CA PRO A 70 19.81 23.35 -9.22
C PRO A 70 20.35 24.11 -8.00
N LEU A 71 20.28 23.47 -6.83
CA LEU A 71 20.98 23.98 -5.65
C LEU A 71 22.41 23.45 -5.64
N GLU A 72 23.38 24.38 -5.59
CA GLU A 72 24.77 24.04 -5.35
C GLU A 72 24.93 23.50 -3.93
N VAL A 73 25.61 22.36 -3.82
CA VAL A 73 25.88 21.73 -2.53
C VAL A 73 27.28 22.13 -2.03
N PRO A 74 27.39 22.79 -0.86
CA PRO A 74 28.68 23.09 -0.24
C PRO A 74 29.21 21.87 0.53
N TRP A 75 29.72 20.85 -0.19
CA TRP A 75 30.18 19.58 0.42
C TRP A 75 31.36 19.74 1.38
N ASP A 76 32.20 20.75 1.20
CA ASP A 76 33.48 20.87 1.91
C ASP A 76 33.33 21.24 3.40
N ASP A 77 32.14 21.71 3.83
CA ASP A 77 31.93 22.30 5.16
C ASP A 77 30.79 21.65 5.98
N VAL A 78 30.28 20.47 5.58
CA VAL A 78 29.13 19.85 6.28
C VAL A 78 29.60 19.03 7.49
N GLU A 79 29.37 19.54 8.71
CA GLU A 79 29.54 18.75 9.93
C GLU A 79 28.61 17.51 9.92
N HIS A 80 29.08 16.36 10.42
CA HIS A 80 28.36 15.08 10.37
C HIS A 80 26.95 15.10 11.01
N ASP A 81 26.70 16.02 11.95
CA ASP A 81 25.42 16.13 12.67
C ASP A 81 24.50 17.22 12.07
N THR A 82 24.91 17.91 10.99
CA THR A 82 24.11 18.97 10.37
C THR A 82 22.98 18.38 9.52
N CYS A 83 21.74 18.81 9.77
CA CYS A 83 20.62 18.51 8.88
C CYS A 83 20.87 19.19 7.53
N PHE A 84 21.08 18.40 6.48
CA PHE A 84 21.50 18.91 5.19
C PHE A 84 20.45 19.83 4.53
N VAL A 85 19.15 19.56 4.75
CA VAL A 85 18.06 20.44 4.32
C VAL A 85 18.14 21.82 4.98
N ASP A 86 18.50 21.87 6.27
CA ASP A 86 18.67 23.14 6.99
C ASP A 86 19.77 24.00 6.37
N LEU A 87 20.87 23.37 5.96
CA LEU A 87 21.97 24.05 5.30
C LEU A 87 21.54 24.62 3.94
N LEU A 88 20.89 23.82 3.10
CA LEU A 88 20.45 24.23 1.76
C LEU A 88 19.35 25.31 1.80
N MET A 89 18.46 25.25 2.79
CA MET A 89 17.36 26.20 2.97
C MET A 89 17.75 27.40 3.83
N ARG A 90 19.00 27.49 4.30
CA ARG A 90 19.48 28.63 5.07
C ARG A 90 19.33 29.92 4.26
N ASN A 91 18.72 30.93 4.88
CA ASN A 91 18.38 32.23 4.28
C ASN A 91 17.39 32.16 3.11
N LYS A 92 16.79 31.00 2.82
CA LYS A 92 15.66 30.91 1.89
C LYS A 92 14.38 31.26 2.65
N VAL A 93 13.49 31.97 1.97
CA VAL A 93 12.19 32.38 2.52
C VAL A 93 11.11 32.08 1.51
N THR A 94 9.95 31.68 2.00
CA THR A 94 8.74 31.58 1.18
C THR A 94 8.30 32.97 0.75
N ASP A 95 8.07 33.17 -0.55
CA ASP A 95 7.37 34.36 -1.02
C ASP A 95 5.88 34.22 -0.67
N TRP A 96 5.53 34.66 0.54
CA TRP A 96 4.17 34.58 1.07
C TRP A 96 3.16 35.38 0.26
N ALA A 97 3.57 36.44 -0.45
CA ALA A 97 2.66 37.19 -1.30
C ALA A 97 2.24 36.34 -2.51
N ARG A 98 3.20 35.66 -3.14
CA ARG A 98 2.93 34.71 -4.23
C ARG A 98 2.16 33.49 -3.76
N ALA A 99 2.54 32.91 -2.62
CA ALA A 99 1.85 31.74 -2.06
C ALA A 99 0.37 32.03 -1.75
N ARG A 100 0.09 33.18 -1.09
CA ARG A 100 -1.28 33.62 -0.80
C ARG A 100 -2.04 33.99 -2.06
N ARG A 101 -1.39 34.63 -3.04
CA ARG A 101 -2.00 34.89 -4.35
C ARG A 101 -2.45 33.59 -5.01
N ALA A 102 -1.59 32.56 -5.05
CA ALA A 102 -1.93 31.25 -5.59
C ALA A 102 -3.14 30.64 -4.87
N ALA A 103 -3.13 30.61 -3.54
CA ALA A 103 -4.22 30.03 -2.76
C ALA A 103 -5.55 30.80 -2.93
N THR A 104 -5.52 32.14 -2.87
CA THR A 104 -6.73 32.97 -2.98
C THR A 104 -7.29 33.01 -4.40
N LYS A 105 -6.43 33.09 -5.43
CA LYS A 105 -6.85 33.28 -6.82
C LYS A 105 -7.09 31.99 -7.59
N ILE A 106 -6.86 30.82 -6.99
CA ILE A 106 -6.92 29.53 -7.69
C ILE A 106 -8.22 29.29 -8.47
N ARG A 107 -9.34 29.89 -8.03
CA ARG A 107 -10.67 29.75 -8.66
C ARG A 107 -11.08 30.95 -9.52
N ASP A 108 -10.29 32.02 -9.55
CA ASP A 108 -10.58 33.20 -10.36
C ASP A 108 -10.46 32.85 -11.85
N LYS A 109 -11.45 33.25 -12.66
CA LYS A 109 -11.50 32.92 -14.09
C LYS A 109 -10.26 33.40 -14.86
N ASP A 110 -9.75 34.58 -14.51
CA ASP A 110 -8.60 35.21 -15.18
C ASP A 110 -7.24 34.72 -14.63
N TYR A 111 -7.26 33.89 -13.58
CA TYR A 111 -6.06 33.31 -12.98
C TYR A 111 -5.76 31.94 -13.62
N THR A 112 -5.05 31.98 -14.75
CA THR A 112 -4.68 30.81 -15.55
C THR A 112 -3.71 29.86 -14.82
N LEU A 113 -3.58 28.63 -15.34
CA LEU A 113 -2.59 27.67 -14.85
C LEU A 113 -1.16 28.21 -14.95
N LYS A 114 -0.86 29.05 -15.95
CA LYS A 114 0.45 29.72 -16.04
C LYS A 114 0.71 30.65 -14.85
N HIS A 115 -0.28 31.47 -14.46
CA HIS A 115 -0.13 32.32 -13.29
C HIS A 115 0.08 31.51 -12.01
N PHE A 116 -0.64 30.40 -11.88
CA PHE A 116 -0.49 29.46 -10.77
C PHE A 116 0.90 28.82 -10.72
N HIS A 117 1.38 28.28 -11.84
CA HIS A 117 2.73 27.74 -11.97
C HIS A 117 3.79 28.77 -11.55
N ASP A 118 3.73 29.97 -12.13
CA ASP A 118 4.72 31.01 -11.88
C ASP A 118 4.70 31.45 -10.40
N ASP A 119 3.52 31.49 -9.77
CA ASP A 119 3.40 31.78 -8.34
C ASP A 119 3.95 30.65 -7.47
N CYS A 120 3.67 29.38 -7.76
CA CYS A 120 4.18 28.25 -6.97
C CYS A 120 5.70 28.15 -7.03
N VAL A 121 6.29 28.28 -8.22
CA VAL A 121 7.76 28.21 -8.40
C VAL A 121 8.45 29.36 -7.68
N ALA A 122 7.87 30.56 -7.70
CA ALA A 122 8.40 31.71 -6.96
C ALA A 122 8.18 31.62 -5.44
N ALA A 123 7.05 31.04 -5.03
CA ALA A 123 6.64 30.95 -3.62
C ALA A 123 7.46 29.96 -2.81
N PHE A 124 7.70 28.76 -3.35
CA PHE A 124 8.18 27.61 -2.57
C PHE A 124 9.65 27.30 -2.90
N PRO A 125 10.62 27.79 -2.11
CA PRO A 125 12.04 27.50 -2.34
C PRO A 125 12.36 26.00 -2.27
N GLU A 126 11.56 25.22 -1.55
CA GLU A 126 11.71 23.77 -1.38
C GLU A 126 11.58 22.99 -2.69
N LEU A 127 10.92 23.55 -3.72
CA LEU A 127 10.84 22.91 -5.05
C LEU A 127 12.22 22.70 -5.69
N ARG A 128 13.24 23.46 -5.26
CA ARG A 128 14.62 23.28 -5.73
C ARG A 128 15.32 22.08 -5.09
N LEU A 129 14.81 21.54 -3.97
CA LEU A 129 15.39 20.36 -3.30
C LEU A 129 15.25 19.07 -4.13
N TYR A 130 14.34 19.05 -5.10
CA TYR A 130 14.22 17.94 -6.06
C TYR A 130 15.35 17.94 -7.11
N VAL A 131 16.10 19.04 -7.28
CA VAL A 131 17.13 19.15 -8.32
C VAL A 131 18.43 19.65 -7.67
N LEU A 132 19.21 18.73 -7.11
CA LEU A 132 20.52 19.03 -6.52
C LEU A 132 21.64 18.87 -7.56
N ASP A 133 22.64 19.75 -7.52
CA ASP A 133 23.90 19.56 -8.25
C ASP A 133 24.96 18.92 -7.33
N VAL A 134 25.11 17.61 -7.47
CA VAL A 134 26.09 16.83 -6.72
C VAL A 134 27.36 16.68 -7.57
N GLY A 135 28.12 17.76 -7.70
CA GLY A 135 29.53 17.73 -8.14
C GLY A 135 29.78 17.14 -9.53
N GLY A 136 29.01 17.55 -10.55
CA GLY A 136 29.33 17.28 -11.96
C GLY A 136 28.84 15.93 -12.52
N GLY A 137 28.05 15.17 -11.76
CA GLY A 137 27.31 14.01 -12.24
C GLY A 137 25.80 14.28 -12.19
N THR A 138 25.09 14.04 -13.28
CA THR A 138 23.63 14.11 -13.29
C THR A 138 23.04 12.96 -12.47
N GLY A 139 22.69 13.21 -11.20
CA GLY A 139 21.66 12.49 -10.47
C GLY A 139 22.10 11.82 -9.17
N GLY A 140 21.69 12.39 -8.03
CA GLY A 140 21.57 11.66 -6.76
C GLY A 140 20.57 10.50 -6.89
N ALA A 141 20.79 9.43 -6.14
CA ALA A 141 19.88 8.28 -6.13
C ALA A 141 18.56 8.68 -5.43
N THR A 142 17.42 8.30 -6.01
CA THR A 142 16.13 8.43 -5.34
C THR A 142 15.65 7.07 -4.83
N THR A 143 14.93 7.05 -3.71
CA THR A 143 14.34 5.82 -3.16
C THR A 143 13.28 5.21 -4.07
N SER A 144 12.70 5.98 -4.99
CA SER A 144 11.74 5.50 -6.00
C SER A 144 12.40 4.85 -7.22
N GLY A 145 13.72 5.01 -7.38
CA GLY A 145 14.46 4.61 -8.59
C GLY A 145 14.20 5.52 -9.80
N ARG A 146 13.63 6.71 -9.59
CA ARG A 146 13.37 7.73 -10.63
C ARG A 146 14.46 8.80 -10.63
N SER A 147 14.54 9.58 -11.70
CA SER A 147 15.45 10.73 -11.69
C SER A 147 14.93 11.83 -10.74
N PRO A 148 15.82 12.67 -10.18
CA PRO A 148 15.38 13.81 -9.36
C PRO A 148 14.45 14.77 -10.13
N ASP A 149 14.70 14.98 -11.43
CA ASP A 149 13.81 15.73 -12.32
C ASP A 149 12.44 15.05 -12.49
N ASP A 150 12.35 13.72 -12.60
CA ASP A 150 11.04 13.04 -12.60
C ASP A 150 10.24 13.32 -11.33
N GLU A 151 10.88 13.35 -10.16
CA GLU A 151 10.20 13.68 -8.91
C GLU A 151 9.73 15.14 -8.90
N TYR A 152 10.54 16.07 -9.38
CA TYR A 152 10.11 17.46 -9.58
C TYR A 152 8.87 17.55 -10.50
N GLN A 153 8.90 16.90 -11.67
CA GLN A 153 7.77 16.94 -12.61
C GLN A 153 6.48 16.38 -12.01
N ARG A 154 6.59 15.31 -11.20
CA ARG A 154 5.45 14.71 -10.51
C ARG A 154 4.86 15.62 -9.45
N THR A 155 5.72 16.25 -8.64
CA THR A 155 5.29 17.24 -7.66
C THR A 155 4.57 18.41 -8.32
N MET A 156 5.06 18.89 -9.47
CA MET A 156 4.35 19.88 -10.27
C MET A 156 3.02 19.36 -10.83
N GLY A 157 2.96 18.09 -11.25
CA GLY A 157 1.73 17.43 -11.64
C GLY A 157 0.69 17.36 -10.52
N ALA A 158 1.14 17.11 -9.29
CA ALA A 158 0.28 17.11 -8.10
C ALA A 158 -0.24 18.52 -7.77
N LEU A 159 0.62 19.54 -7.86
CA LEU A 159 0.20 20.94 -7.74
C LEU A 159 -0.84 21.33 -8.80
N PHE A 160 -0.65 20.90 -10.05
CA PHE A 160 -1.62 21.15 -11.13
C PHE A 160 -2.93 20.40 -10.90
N ALA A 161 -2.88 19.17 -10.37
CA ALA A 161 -4.08 18.45 -9.97
C ALA A 161 -4.89 19.21 -8.92
N ILE A 162 -4.25 19.85 -7.93
CA ILE A 162 -4.94 20.73 -6.97
C ILE A 162 -5.62 21.88 -7.70
N TYR A 163 -4.91 22.59 -8.59
CA TYR A 163 -5.48 23.69 -9.39
C TYR A 163 -6.70 23.24 -10.20
N TRP A 164 -6.62 22.12 -10.91
CA TRP A 164 -7.72 21.61 -11.72
C TRP A 164 -8.90 21.15 -10.87
N LEU A 165 -8.67 20.46 -9.75
CA LEU A 165 -9.74 20.00 -8.87
C LEU A 165 -10.45 21.16 -8.16
N MET A 166 -9.77 22.26 -7.85
CA MET A 166 -10.41 23.47 -7.33
C MET A 166 -11.26 24.22 -8.37
N ARG A 167 -11.19 23.80 -9.65
CA ARG A 167 -11.80 24.46 -10.80
C ARG A 167 -12.73 23.54 -11.62
N LEU A 168 -13.22 22.46 -11.01
CA LEU A 168 -14.07 21.46 -11.68
C LEU A 168 -15.29 22.06 -12.40
N GLN A 169 -15.87 23.14 -11.86
CA GLN A 169 -17.04 23.84 -12.43
C GLN A 169 -16.68 24.79 -13.59
N SER A 170 -15.42 24.82 -14.01
CA SER A 170 -14.91 25.67 -15.09
C SER A 170 -14.07 24.85 -16.08
N ASP A 171 -12.79 25.14 -16.21
CA ASP A 171 -11.84 24.47 -17.11
C ASP A 171 -11.10 23.28 -16.45
N GLY A 172 -11.26 23.10 -15.14
CA GLY A 172 -10.50 22.14 -14.35
C GLY A 172 -10.67 20.69 -14.79
N ALA A 173 -11.91 20.21 -14.94
CA ALA A 173 -12.17 18.82 -15.35
C ALA A 173 -11.56 18.50 -16.73
N GLN A 174 -11.69 19.45 -17.66
CA GLN A 174 -11.15 19.32 -19.00
C GLN A 174 -9.62 19.29 -19.00
N ALA A 175 -8.97 20.22 -18.29
CA ALA A 175 -7.51 20.25 -18.17
C ALA A 175 -6.96 19.04 -17.40
N PHE A 176 -7.68 18.54 -16.40
CA PHE A 176 -7.35 17.30 -15.69
C PHE A 176 -7.30 16.10 -16.65
N CYS A 177 -8.23 16.03 -17.61
CA CYS A 177 -8.32 14.94 -18.57
C CYS A 177 -7.36 15.06 -19.76
N HIS A 178 -7.24 16.26 -20.33
CA HIS A 178 -6.59 16.48 -21.63
C HIS A 178 -5.27 17.25 -21.52
N GLY A 179 -4.93 17.77 -20.33
CA GLY A 179 -3.79 18.66 -20.13
C GLY A 179 -4.03 20.06 -20.67
N VAL A 180 -2.93 20.79 -20.92
CA VAL A 180 -2.97 22.17 -21.41
C VAL A 180 -2.12 22.37 -22.66
N GLY A 181 -2.48 23.36 -23.49
CA GLY A 181 -1.74 23.78 -24.68
C GLY A 181 -0.50 24.60 -24.35
N SER A 182 0.22 25.06 -25.38
CA SER A 182 1.37 25.98 -25.22
C SER A 182 0.95 27.35 -24.69
N ASP A 183 -0.32 27.70 -24.88
CA ASP A 183 -0.98 28.89 -24.35
C ASP A 183 -1.51 28.69 -22.92
N TRP A 184 -1.29 27.51 -22.33
CA TRP A 184 -1.75 27.12 -20.99
C TRP A 184 -3.28 27.06 -20.84
N CYS A 185 -4.01 26.99 -21.95
CA CYS A 185 -5.45 26.74 -21.96
C CYS A 185 -5.74 25.23 -21.92
N ALA A 186 -6.88 24.83 -21.36
CA ALA A 186 -7.31 23.44 -21.34
C ALA A 186 -7.46 22.88 -22.76
N LEU A 187 -6.90 21.70 -23.00
CA LEU A 187 -7.05 20.98 -24.27
C LEU A 187 -8.38 20.23 -24.33
N SER A 188 -8.81 19.83 -25.52
CA SER A 188 -10.01 19.03 -25.77
C SER A 188 -9.71 17.92 -26.78
N GLU A 189 -10.69 17.05 -27.05
CA GLU A 189 -10.59 16.06 -28.14
C GLU A 189 -10.39 16.71 -29.52
N GLN A 190 -10.74 17.99 -29.69
CA GLN A 190 -10.58 18.73 -30.95
C GLN A 190 -9.26 19.51 -31.03
N SER A 191 -8.40 19.41 -30.01
CA SER A 191 -7.11 20.11 -30.03
C SER A 191 -6.17 19.50 -31.06
N GLU A 192 -5.64 20.32 -31.97
CA GLU A 192 -4.73 19.88 -33.02
C GLU A 192 -3.33 19.54 -32.50
N TRP A 193 -2.94 20.10 -31.36
CA TRP A 193 -1.64 19.90 -30.74
C TRP A 193 -1.74 19.77 -29.21
N PRO A 194 -1.03 18.82 -28.58
CA PRO A 194 -0.16 17.81 -29.19
C PRO A 194 -0.96 16.73 -29.93
N GLN A 195 -0.38 16.19 -31.00
CA GLN A 195 -0.94 15.07 -31.74
C GLN A 195 -0.80 13.77 -30.93
N ARG A 196 -1.94 13.19 -30.58
CA ARG A 196 -2.05 11.99 -29.75
C ARG A 196 -2.60 10.81 -30.55
N ASP A 197 -2.38 9.61 -30.02
CA ASP A 197 -3.04 8.41 -30.53
C ASP A 197 -4.57 8.59 -30.42
N PRO A 198 -5.35 8.39 -31.50
CA PRO A 198 -6.81 8.49 -31.44
C PRO A 198 -7.45 7.62 -30.34
N ALA A 199 -6.86 6.48 -30.02
CA ALA A 199 -7.33 5.63 -28.92
C ALA A 199 -7.12 6.31 -27.54
N GLU A 200 -6.03 7.05 -27.38
CA GLU A 200 -5.76 7.83 -26.18
C GLU A 200 -6.77 8.98 -26.05
N VAL A 201 -7.03 9.72 -27.14
CA VAL A 201 -8.03 10.81 -27.15
C VAL A 201 -9.40 10.29 -26.73
N LEU A 202 -9.84 9.17 -27.32
CA LEU A 202 -11.11 8.53 -26.95
C LEU A 202 -11.14 8.09 -25.47
N GLN A 203 -10.02 7.59 -24.94
CA GLN A 203 -9.94 7.21 -23.53
C GLN A 203 -10.05 8.43 -22.60
N ARG A 204 -9.38 9.54 -22.94
CA ARG A 204 -9.45 10.79 -22.17
C ARG A 204 -10.86 11.36 -22.15
N GLU A 205 -11.52 11.37 -23.31
CA GLU A 205 -12.90 11.84 -23.43
C GLU A 205 -13.88 10.91 -22.69
N GLY A 206 -13.71 9.60 -22.82
CA GLY A 206 -14.49 8.62 -22.08
C GLY A 206 -14.37 8.80 -20.56
N PHE A 207 -13.17 9.11 -20.06
CA PHE A 207 -12.97 9.44 -18.65
C PHE A 207 -13.69 10.76 -18.30
N LEU A 208 -13.52 11.83 -19.08
CA LEU A 208 -14.14 13.14 -18.81
C LEU A 208 -15.67 13.02 -18.66
N LEU A 209 -16.30 12.30 -19.59
CA LEU A 209 -17.76 12.13 -19.63
C LEU A 209 -18.28 11.11 -18.61
N GLY A 210 -17.49 10.07 -18.31
CA GLY A 210 -17.90 9.02 -17.38
C GLY A 210 -17.57 9.29 -15.90
N CYS A 211 -16.68 10.25 -15.62
CA CYS A 211 -16.21 10.52 -14.27
C CYS A 211 -17.29 11.19 -13.42
N THR A 212 -17.48 10.72 -12.18
CA THR A 212 -18.37 11.37 -11.21
C THR A 212 -17.63 12.52 -10.54
N TRP A 213 -17.50 13.66 -11.22
CA TRP A 213 -16.78 14.83 -10.72
C TRP A 213 -17.30 15.35 -9.38
N SER A 214 -18.59 15.13 -9.08
CA SER A 214 -19.16 15.47 -7.76
C SER A 214 -18.55 14.66 -6.62
N SER A 215 -18.04 13.44 -6.85
CA SER A 215 -17.31 12.68 -5.83
C SER A 215 -15.98 13.35 -5.50
N PHE A 216 -15.25 13.88 -6.49
CA PHE A 216 -14.04 14.67 -6.25
C PHE A 216 -14.36 15.95 -5.46
N GLU A 217 -15.36 16.70 -5.91
CA GLU A 217 -15.81 17.92 -5.25
C GLU A 217 -16.23 17.66 -3.80
N ASN A 218 -16.91 16.54 -3.54
CA ASN A 218 -17.29 16.13 -2.19
C ASN A 218 -16.06 15.90 -1.30
N VAL A 219 -15.00 15.24 -1.78
CA VAL A 219 -13.77 15.06 -1.00
C VAL A 219 -13.12 16.41 -0.66
N LEU A 220 -13.09 17.35 -1.61
CA LEU A 220 -12.62 18.72 -1.35
C LEU A 220 -13.48 19.43 -0.31
N LYS A 221 -14.82 19.30 -0.36
CA LYS A 221 -15.73 19.87 0.64
C LYS A 221 -15.51 19.26 2.02
N LEU A 222 -15.35 17.94 2.10
CA LEU A 222 -15.11 17.23 3.35
C LEU A 222 -13.77 17.62 3.99
N SER A 223 -12.75 17.91 3.19
CA SER A 223 -11.43 18.38 3.67
C SER A 223 -11.41 19.83 4.15
N GLY A 224 -12.48 20.58 3.89
CA GLY A 224 -12.56 22.01 4.14
C GLY A 224 -11.83 22.87 3.11
N LEU A 225 -11.33 22.30 2.00
CA LEU A 225 -10.80 23.11 0.89
C LEU A 225 -11.93 23.88 0.21
N LEU A 226 -13.04 23.23 -0.09
CA LEU A 226 -14.24 23.87 -0.65
C LEU A 226 -15.36 23.96 0.38
N ASP A 227 -16.25 24.93 0.23
CA ASP A 227 -17.50 24.97 0.99
C ASP A 227 -18.71 24.55 0.15
N SER A 228 -19.91 24.59 0.73
CA SER A 228 -21.14 24.22 0.02
C SER A 228 -21.56 25.18 -1.08
N ASN A 229 -21.16 26.45 -0.99
CA ASN A 229 -21.48 27.49 -1.97
C ASN A 229 -20.51 27.48 -3.15
N GLY A 230 -19.44 26.69 -3.04
CA GLY A 230 -18.34 26.77 -3.97
C GLY A 230 -17.55 28.05 -3.76
N ASP A 231 -17.33 28.49 -2.52
CA ASP A 231 -16.16 29.26 -2.08
C ASP A 231 -15.09 28.29 -1.55
N HIS A 232 -13.93 28.79 -1.12
CA HIS A 232 -12.83 27.96 -0.63
C HIS A 232 -12.07 28.60 0.54
N ASP A 233 -11.48 27.75 1.38
CA ASP A 233 -10.64 28.20 2.49
C ASP A 233 -9.20 28.45 2.00
N HIS A 234 -8.77 29.71 2.07
CA HIS A 234 -7.47 30.14 1.56
C HIS A 234 -6.30 29.53 2.35
N ASP A 235 -6.40 29.46 3.69
CA ASP A 235 -5.31 28.96 4.52
C ASP A 235 -5.19 27.43 4.41
N ARG A 236 -6.33 26.72 4.29
CA ARG A 236 -6.37 25.27 4.00
C ARG A 236 -5.82 24.95 2.63
N THR A 237 -6.17 25.76 1.62
CA THR A 237 -5.61 25.62 0.27
C THR A 237 -4.11 25.86 0.28
N LEU A 238 -3.65 26.92 0.95
CA LEU A 238 -2.22 27.23 1.11
C LEU A 238 -1.46 26.10 1.81
N ALA A 239 -2.05 25.49 2.83
CA ALA A 239 -1.47 24.34 3.51
C ALA A 239 -1.31 23.13 2.57
N MET A 240 -2.30 22.86 1.72
CA MET A 240 -2.22 21.79 0.72
C MET A 240 -1.11 22.04 -0.31
N LEU A 241 -0.96 23.29 -0.76
CA LEU A 241 0.11 23.68 -1.69
C LEU A 241 1.49 23.52 -1.06
N ALA A 242 1.68 24.02 0.18
CA ALA A 242 2.95 23.90 0.91
C ALA A 242 3.31 22.43 1.19
N LEU A 243 2.34 21.63 1.65
CA LEU A 243 2.51 20.18 1.81
C LEU A 243 2.94 19.53 0.50
N THR A 244 2.26 19.81 -0.60
CA THR A 244 2.57 19.19 -1.89
C THR A 244 3.99 19.53 -2.34
N ALA A 245 4.44 20.78 -2.14
CA ALA A 245 5.80 21.20 -2.46
C ALA A 245 6.86 20.42 -1.68
N ILE A 246 6.60 20.04 -0.42
CA ILE A 246 7.59 19.38 0.44
C ILE A 246 7.45 17.86 0.56
N HIS A 247 6.30 17.25 0.25
CA HIS A 247 5.98 15.89 0.69
C HIS A 247 6.99 14.83 0.21
N ASP A 248 7.55 15.01 -0.99
CA ASP A 248 8.38 14.02 -1.65
C ASP A 248 9.87 14.39 -1.72
N ILE A 249 10.29 15.51 -1.12
CA ILE A 249 11.71 15.94 -1.16
C ILE A 249 12.64 14.88 -0.56
N MET A 250 12.18 14.13 0.45
CA MET A 250 12.94 13.08 1.13
C MET A 250 13.10 11.81 0.29
N LYS A 251 12.50 11.73 -0.91
CA LYS A 251 12.84 10.66 -1.85
C LYS A 251 14.26 10.80 -2.40
N ASN A 252 14.82 12.01 -2.37
CA ASN A 252 16.22 12.24 -2.66
C ASN A 252 17.08 11.75 -1.48
N GLN A 253 17.89 10.70 -1.72
CA GLN A 253 18.67 10.06 -0.66
C GLN A 253 19.72 10.99 -0.04
N ASP A 254 20.18 11.99 -0.80
CA ASP A 254 21.15 12.97 -0.33
C ASP A 254 20.57 13.91 0.74
N LEU A 255 19.24 13.99 0.86
CA LEU A 255 18.54 14.86 1.83
C LEU A 255 18.17 14.14 3.12
N LEU A 256 18.38 12.82 3.21
CA LEU A 256 17.91 12.03 4.35
C LEU A 256 18.67 12.40 5.64
N PRO A 257 17.97 12.76 6.73
CA PRO A 257 18.60 13.11 7.99
C PRO A 257 19.09 11.87 8.73
N ASN A 258 20.12 12.06 9.56
CA ASN A 258 20.52 11.11 10.59
C ASN A 258 19.79 11.42 11.90
N VAL A 259 19.51 10.39 12.71
CA VAL A 259 19.02 10.60 14.08
C VAL A 259 20.16 11.20 14.92
N PRO A 260 19.98 12.37 15.55
CA PRO A 260 21.07 13.01 16.29
C PRO A 260 21.62 12.16 17.45
N SER A 261 22.88 12.37 17.78
CA SER A 261 23.59 11.72 18.90
C SER A 261 22.89 11.90 20.27
N HIS A 262 22.18 13.02 20.47
CA HIS A 262 21.44 13.30 21.71
C HIS A 262 20.06 12.64 21.78
N MET A 263 19.54 12.10 20.66
CA MET A 263 18.25 11.42 20.60
C MET A 263 18.47 9.91 20.57
N ARG A 264 17.89 9.17 21.54
CA ARG A 264 18.07 7.71 21.61
C ARG A 264 17.57 6.97 20.37
N SER A 265 16.40 7.36 19.87
CA SER A 265 15.78 6.78 18.69
C SER A 265 14.66 7.67 18.16
N PHE A 266 14.40 7.64 16.86
CA PHE A 266 13.25 8.28 16.22
C PHE A 266 12.46 7.26 15.40
N ARG A 267 11.19 7.00 15.77
CA ARG A 267 10.25 6.14 15.03
C ARG A 267 10.83 4.78 14.54
N GLY A 268 11.72 4.18 15.34
CA GLY A 268 12.34 2.87 15.05
C GLY A 268 13.80 2.94 14.59
N PHE A 269 14.33 4.11 14.27
CA PHE A 269 15.73 4.35 13.91
C PHE A 269 16.52 4.71 15.18
N ALA A 270 17.70 4.12 15.39
CA ALA A 270 18.56 4.40 16.53
C ALA A 270 19.37 5.68 16.30
N SER A 271 19.94 6.23 17.37
CA SER A 271 20.90 7.35 17.29
C SER A 271 22.03 7.05 16.30
N GLY A 272 22.31 7.98 15.38
CA GLY A 272 23.29 7.84 14.32
C GLY A 272 22.78 7.14 13.05
N ASP A 273 21.63 6.49 13.09
CA ASP A 273 21.05 5.86 11.89
C ASP A 273 20.53 6.92 10.91
N THR A 274 20.76 6.70 9.63
CA THR A 274 20.07 7.43 8.56
C THR A 274 18.62 7.00 8.52
N ILE A 275 17.71 7.97 8.52
CA ILE A 275 16.27 7.71 8.41
C ILE A 275 15.96 7.39 6.94
N SER A 276 16.08 6.12 6.56
CA SER A 276 15.97 5.69 5.15
C SER A 276 14.53 5.69 4.59
N ASP A 277 13.54 5.76 5.46
CA ASP A 277 12.12 5.85 5.10
C ASP A 277 11.76 7.33 4.88
N HIS A 278 11.47 7.72 3.63
CA HIS A 278 11.23 9.11 3.25
C HIS A 278 10.09 9.79 4.00
N ASP A 279 9.00 9.08 4.33
CA ASP A 279 7.88 9.64 5.10
C ASP A 279 8.31 9.92 6.55
N VAL A 280 9.10 9.00 7.14
CA VAL A 280 9.67 9.16 8.48
C VAL A 280 10.70 10.29 8.51
N ALA A 281 11.51 10.42 7.46
CA ALA A 281 12.50 11.49 7.30
C ALA A 281 11.83 12.86 7.22
N LEU A 282 10.74 12.99 6.46
CA LEU A 282 10.00 14.25 6.39
C LEU A 282 9.36 14.56 7.74
N ALA A 283 8.74 13.58 8.39
CA ALA A 283 8.17 13.76 9.72
C ALA A 283 9.22 14.23 10.75
N TYR A 284 10.47 13.74 10.65
CA TYR A 284 11.57 14.21 11.48
C TYR A 284 11.81 15.72 11.32
N LEU A 285 11.84 16.22 10.08
CA LEU A 285 11.99 17.65 9.79
C LEU A 285 10.82 18.47 10.35
N LEU A 286 9.59 18.02 10.11
CA LEU A 286 8.38 18.73 10.57
C LEU A 286 8.30 18.83 12.10
N GLU A 287 8.85 17.86 12.83
CA GLU A 287 8.81 17.81 14.31
C GLU A 287 10.01 18.48 14.96
N ASN A 288 11.23 18.30 14.42
CA ASN A 288 12.47 18.65 15.11
C ASN A 288 13.18 19.86 14.51
N VAL A 289 13.02 20.11 13.21
CA VAL A 289 13.71 21.22 12.52
C VAL A 289 12.76 21.95 11.55
N PRO A 290 11.56 22.37 12.01
CA PRO A 290 10.53 22.86 11.09
C PRO A 290 10.96 24.14 10.36
N THR A 291 11.87 24.93 10.93
CA THR A 291 12.43 26.15 10.32
C THR A 291 13.19 25.91 9.02
N SER A 292 13.68 24.68 8.79
CA SER A 292 14.35 24.30 7.55
C SER A 292 13.38 24.15 6.36
N LEU A 293 12.07 24.14 6.62
CA LEU A 293 11.01 24.10 5.61
C LEU A 293 10.17 25.38 5.73
N PRO A 294 10.63 26.52 5.18
CA PRO A 294 10.03 27.83 5.42
C PRO A 294 8.54 27.88 5.06
N SER A 295 8.11 27.17 4.02
CA SER A 295 6.71 27.14 3.57
C SER A 295 5.81 26.43 4.56
N PHE A 296 6.30 25.39 5.25
CA PHE A 296 5.60 24.73 6.34
C PHE A 296 5.65 25.56 7.63
N PHE A 297 6.83 26.06 7.99
CA PHE A 297 7.05 26.75 9.26
C PHE A 297 6.14 27.97 9.43
N GLY A 298 5.95 28.75 8.36
CA GLY A 298 5.13 29.95 8.40
C GLY A 298 3.63 29.73 8.19
N LEU A 299 3.16 28.48 8.06
CA LEU A 299 1.73 28.18 8.09
C LEU A 299 1.12 28.47 9.47
N PRO A 300 -0.18 28.80 9.54
CA PRO A 300 -0.91 28.86 10.80
C PRO A 300 -0.76 27.54 11.59
N PRO A 301 -0.70 27.58 12.94
CA PRO A 301 -0.50 26.38 13.76
C PRO A 301 -1.45 25.23 13.45
N GLU A 302 -2.75 25.50 13.28
CA GLU A 302 -3.77 24.49 12.95
C GLU A 302 -3.47 23.79 11.61
N GLN A 303 -3.03 24.54 10.60
CA GLN A 303 -2.67 23.98 9.31
C GLN A 303 -1.38 23.15 9.37
N ARG A 304 -0.41 23.54 10.22
CA ARG A 304 0.79 22.71 10.44
C ARG A 304 0.45 21.36 11.05
N GLU A 305 -0.50 21.30 11.98
CA GLU A 305 -0.95 20.03 12.55
C GLU A 305 -1.65 19.15 11.50
N SER A 306 -2.38 19.74 10.57
CA SER A 306 -3.00 19.03 9.44
C SER A 306 -1.95 18.42 8.49
N VAL A 307 -0.88 19.17 8.22
CA VAL A 307 0.25 18.70 7.41
C VAL A 307 1.03 17.59 8.14
N LYS A 308 1.32 17.76 9.43
CA LYS A 308 1.97 16.72 10.25
C LYS A 308 1.13 15.45 10.32
N PHE A 309 -0.19 15.57 10.48
CA PHE A 309 -1.10 14.44 10.45
C PHE A 309 -0.97 13.69 9.12
N THR A 310 -0.99 14.40 7.99
CA THR A 310 -0.87 13.81 6.65
C THR A 310 0.43 13.03 6.45
N GLN A 311 1.51 13.45 7.12
CA GLN A 311 2.84 12.81 7.09
C GLN A 311 3.07 11.84 8.27
N SER A 312 2.02 11.53 9.04
CA SER A 312 2.11 10.51 10.09
C SER A 312 2.11 9.11 9.47
N LYS A 313 2.81 8.16 10.13
CA LYS A 313 2.82 6.76 9.69
C LYS A 313 1.49 6.09 10.05
N MET A 314 0.48 6.31 9.21
CA MET A 314 -0.88 5.80 9.41
C MET A 314 -1.00 4.30 9.14
N GLU A 315 -0.10 3.75 8.32
CA GLU A 315 -0.16 2.37 7.78
C GLU A 315 -1.53 2.02 7.15
N PHE A 316 -2.26 3.05 6.71
CA PHE A 316 -3.54 2.88 6.04
C PHE A 316 -3.30 2.63 4.55
N ASN A 317 -3.75 1.48 4.06
CA ASN A 317 -3.72 1.16 2.64
C ASN A 317 -5.15 1.19 2.07
N MET A 318 -5.44 2.19 1.26
CA MET A 318 -6.76 2.34 0.65
C MET A 318 -7.09 1.21 -0.34
N GLY A 319 -6.08 0.63 -1.02
CA GLY A 319 -6.28 -0.53 -1.88
C GLY A 319 -6.81 -1.75 -1.11
N TRP A 320 -6.27 -1.98 0.09
CA TRP A 320 -6.75 -3.05 0.98
C TRP A 320 -8.21 -2.87 1.39
N LEU A 321 -8.65 -1.63 1.66
CA LEU A 321 -10.06 -1.32 1.92
C LEU A 321 -10.92 -1.55 0.67
N VAL A 322 -10.53 -0.93 -0.46
CA VAL A 322 -11.28 -0.95 -1.71
C VAL A 322 -11.50 -2.38 -2.22
N GLN A 323 -10.57 -3.28 -1.91
CA GLN A 323 -10.67 -4.67 -2.29
C GLN A 323 -11.09 -5.59 -1.14
N ALA A 324 -11.35 -5.08 0.05
CA ALA A 324 -11.67 -5.84 1.27
C ALA A 324 -10.66 -6.98 1.59
N GLU A 325 -9.42 -6.79 1.18
CA GLU A 325 -8.36 -7.78 1.24
C GLU A 325 -7.82 -7.98 2.66
N ALA A 326 -7.66 -6.88 3.40
CA ALA A 326 -7.15 -6.89 4.77
C ALA A 326 -8.27 -7.09 5.81
N PRO A 327 -7.96 -7.73 6.94
CA PRO A 327 -8.81 -7.67 8.13
C PRO A 327 -8.79 -6.25 8.75
N PRO A 328 -9.83 -5.85 9.50
CA PRO A 328 -9.92 -4.56 10.19
C PRO A 328 -8.66 -4.14 10.96
N SER A 329 -8.05 -5.06 11.70
CA SER A 329 -6.82 -4.81 12.48
C SER A 329 -5.66 -4.30 11.63
N ALA A 330 -5.33 -4.99 10.54
CA ALA A 330 -4.27 -4.57 9.63
C ALA A 330 -4.61 -3.29 8.87
N LEU A 331 -5.90 -3.03 8.63
CA LEU A 331 -6.33 -1.89 7.85
C LEU A 331 -6.43 -0.59 8.66
N PHE A 332 -7.00 -0.67 9.86
CA PHE A 332 -7.45 0.52 10.59
C PHE A 332 -6.77 0.73 11.94
N SER A 333 -6.06 -0.24 12.53
CA SER A 333 -5.57 -0.13 13.92
C SER A 333 -4.71 1.12 14.15
N LYS A 334 -3.65 1.31 13.36
CA LYS A 334 -2.78 2.50 13.50
C LYS A 334 -3.48 3.77 13.08
N PHE A 335 -4.24 3.72 11.99
CA PHE A 335 -4.96 4.88 11.50
C PHE A 335 -5.98 5.41 12.52
N ARG A 336 -6.78 4.53 13.13
CA ARG A 336 -7.71 4.88 14.22
C ARG A 336 -6.98 5.33 15.48
N ALA A 337 -5.84 4.74 15.81
CA ALA A 337 -5.04 5.21 16.94
C ALA A 337 -4.59 6.68 16.76
N VAL A 338 -4.19 7.06 15.55
CA VAL A 338 -3.87 8.47 15.23
C VAL A 338 -5.11 9.36 15.33
N ILE A 339 -6.24 8.93 14.76
CA ILE A 339 -7.52 9.69 14.82
C ILE A 339 -7.99 9.90 16.27
N THR A 340 -7.99 8.84 17.08
CA THR A 340 -8.52 8.86 18.45
C THR A 340 -7.57 9.48 19.48
N SER A 341 -6.30 9.69 19.13
CA SER A 341 -5.35 10.45 19.97
C SER A 341 -5.75 11.92 20.17
N GLY A 342 -6.73 12.42 19.41
CA GLY A 342 -7.32 13.75 19.56
C GLY A 342 -6.57 14.86 18.82
N THR A 343 -5.51 14.54 18.10
CA THR A 343 -4.73 15.52 17.32
C THR A 343 -5.33 15.81 15.95
N ALA A 344 -6.24 14.98 15.45
CA ALA A 344 -6.78 15.08 14.09
C ALA A 344 -8.31 15.16 14.09
N THR A 345 -8.85 16.05 13.25
CA THR A 345 -10.28 16.21 13.01
C THR A 345 -10.73 15.37 11.81
N SER A 346 -12.05 15.18 11.64
CA SER A 346 -12.58 14.52 10.43
C SER A 346 -12.25 15.30 9.15
N ARG A 347 -11.95 16.61 9.24
CA ARG A 347 -11.47 17.42 8.11
C ARG A 347 -10.01 17.10 7.77
N ASP A 348 -9.19 16.73 8.74
CA ASP A 348 -7.77 16.37 8.53
C ASP A 348 -7.65 15.00 7.87
N ILE A 349 -8.53 14.07 8.24
CA ILE A 349 -8.68 12.78 7.54
C ILE A 349 -9.00 13.02 6.05
N ALA A 350 -9.97 13.89 5.75
CA ALA A 350 -10.32 14.18 4.37
C ALA A 350 -9.21 14.98 3.64
N PHE A 351 -8.47 15.84 4.35
CA PHE A 351 -7.30 16.54 3.82
C PHE A 351 -6.18 15.57 3.42
N TYR A 352 -5.90 14.55 4.23
CA TYR A 352 -5.00 13.45 3.87
C TYR A 352 -5.43 12.77 2.56
N PHE A 353 -6.73 12.53 2.38
CA PHE A 353 -7.23 11.91 1.15
C PHE A 353 -7.16 12.83 -0.07
N VAL A 354 -7.33 14.15 0.09
CA VAL A 354 -7.08 15.10 -1.01
C VAL A 354 -5.61 15.05 -1.41
N HIS A 355 -4.68 15.11 -0.46
CA HIS A 355 -3.24 15.00 -0.74
C HIS A 355 -2.90 13.70 -1.48
N TRP A 356 -3.36 12.56 -0.97
CA TRP A 356 -3.15 11.25 -1.61
C TRP A 356 -3.69 11.22 -3.04
N LEU A 357 -4.89 11.79 -3.24
CA LEU A 357 -5.53 11.85 -4.55
C LEU A 357 -4.70 12.68 -5.53
N THR A 358 -4.20 13.84 -5.11
CA THR A 358 -3.43 14.75 -5.96
C THR A 358 -2.00 14.26 -6.23
N ASP A 359 -1.33 13.64 -5.25
CA ASP A 359 -0.03 12.97 -5.48
C ASP A 359 -0.19 11.84 -6.51
N LEU A 360 -1.20 10.97 -6.34
CA LEU A 360 -1.45 9.91 -7.30
C LEU A 360 -1.83 10.45 -8.68
N ALA A 361 -2.58 11.55 -8.76
CA ALA A 361 -2.91 12.23 -10.02
C ALA A 361 -1.64 12.73 -10.74
N GLY A 362 -0.67 13.23 -9.97
CA GLY A 362 0.65 13.71 -10.42
C GLY A 362 1.70 12.62 -10.61
N ALA A 363 1.37 11.33 -10.48
CA ALA A 363 2.37 10.25 -10.45
C ALA A 363 3.16 10.04 -11.77
N GLU A 364 2.75 10.69 -12.87
CA GLU A 364 3.39 10.65 -14.19
C GLU A 364 4.18 11.95 -14.44
N PRO A 365 5.43 11.89 -14.94
CA PRO A 365 6.34 13.04 -15.01
C PRO A 365 6.09 13.98 -16.21
N PHE A 366 4.81 14.16 -16.58
CA PHE A 366 4.36 14.95 -17.74
C PHE A 366 3.20 15.87 -17.34
N PRO A 367 3.43 16.87 -16.47
CA PRO A 367 2.37 17.68 -15.85
C PRO A 367 1.51 18.45 -16.87
N LEU A 368 2.02 18.71 -18.08
CA LEU A 368 1.26 19.40 -19.14
C LEU A 368 0.27 18.49 -19.90
N GLU A 369 0.33 17.17 -19.69
CA GLU A 369 -0.52 16.18 -20.35
C GLU A 369 -1.78 15.82 -19.55
N GLY A 370 -2.08 16.52 -18.45
CA GLY A 370 -3.17 16.18 -17.55
C GLY A 370 -2.79 15.07 -16.57
N CYS A 371 -3.76 14.57 -15.81
CA CYS A 371 -3.58 13.52 -14.80
C CYS A 371 -3.58 12.12 -15.43
N GLU A 372 -2.58 11.82 -16.28
CA GLU A 372 -2.48 10.58 -17.04
C GLU A 372 -2.60 9.31 -16.18
N LYS A 373 -2.14 9.37 -14.92
CA LYS A 373 -2.25 8.23 -14.01
C LYS A 373 -3.70 7.77 -13.90
N PHE A 374 -4.62 8.69 -13.62
CA PHE A 374 -6.04 8.37 -13.51
C PHE A 374 -6.72 8.15 -14.84
N VAL A 375 -6.42 9.03 -15.80
CA VAL A 375 -7.16 9.08 -17.06
C VAL A 375 -6.81 7.90 -17.96
N LEU A 376 -5.52 7.50 -18.00
CA LEU A 376 -5.03 6.49 -18.94
C LEU A 376 -4.66 5.16 -18.29
N LYS A 377 -4.22 5.17 -17.03
CA LYS A 377 -3.54 4.02 -16.41
C LYS A 377 -4.26 3.44 -15.20
N PHE A 378 -5.28 4.11 -14.68
CA PHE A 378 -6.02 3.67 -13.50
C PHE A 378 -7.45 3.30 -13.90
N PRO A 379 -7.95 2.11 -13.53
CA PRO A 379 -9.31 1.74 -13.85
C PRO A 379 -10.31 2.71 -13.18
N GLN A 380 -11.14 3.37 -13.97
CA GLN A 380 -12.07 4.40 -13.50
C GLN A 380 -13.04 3.89 -12.42
N HIS A 381 -13.59 2.68 -12.58
CA HIS A 381 -14.48 2.08 -11.58
C HIS A 381 -13.79 1.85 -10.22
N VAL A 382 -12.48 1.56 -10.25
CA VAL A 382 -11.68 1.47 -9.03
C VAL A 382 -11.57 2.86 -8.42
N LEU A 383 -11.16 3.89 -9.17
CA LEU A 383 -11.06 5.26 -8.67
C LEU A 383 -12.38 5.78 -8.06
N GLN A 384 -13.50 5.51 -8.71
CA GLN A 384 -14.82 5.86 -8.18
C GLN A 384 -15.05 5.22 -6.82
N THR A 385 -14.76 3.93 -6.68
CA THR A 385 -14.88 3.20 -5.42
C THR A 385 -13.96 3.77 -4.33
N PHE A 386 -12.75 4.23 -4.69
CA PHE A 386 -11.85 4.92 -3.77
C PHE A 386 -12.52 6.19 -3.22
N LEU A 387 -13.02 7.07 -4.08
CA LEU A 387 -13.66 8.32 -3.68
C LEU A 387 -14.91 8.09 -2.82
N ASP A 388 -15.74 7.13 -3.22
CA ASP A 388 -16.99 6.82 -2.53
C ASP A 388 -16.78 6.08 -1.19
N SER A 389 -15.58 5.53 -0.94
CA SER A 389 -15.22 4.92 0.34
C SER A 389 -14.86 5.92 1.43
N ILE A 390 -14.45 7.15 1.08
CA ILE A 390 -13.97 8.17 2.04
C ILE A 390 -15.03 8.50 3.11
N PRO A 391 -16.33 8.70 2.78
CA PRO A 391 -17.37 8.88 3.79
C PRO A 391 -17.51 7.72 4.77
N GLN A 392 -17.19 6.49 4.37
CA GLN A 392 -17.25 5.32 5.26
C GLN A 392 -16.13 5.37 6.28
N ILE A 393 -14.90 5.67 5.83
CA ILE A 393 -13.71 5.73 6.68
C ILE A 393 -13.85 6.78 7.79
N ARG A 394 -14.54 7.88 7.52
CA ARG A 394 -14.76 8.95 8.49
C ARG A 394 -15.50 8.49 9.75
N GLN A 395 -16.26 7.40 9.68
CA GLN A 395 -16.98 6.84 10.83
C GLN A 395 -16.03 6.25 11.90
N LEU A 396 -14.72 6.13 11.64
CA LEU A 396 -13.72 5.66 12.61
C LEU A 396 -13.60 6.54 13.87
N ASP A 397 -14.09 7.78 13.80
CA ASP A 397 -14.15 8.69 14.94
C ASP A 397 -15.18 8.27 16.00
N THR A 398 -16.24 7.58 15.59
CA THR A 398 -17.42 7.28 16.39
C THR A 398 -17.72 5.80 16.49
N HIS A 399 -17.17 4.99 15.58
CA HIS A 399 -17.36 3.55 15.48
C HIS A 399 -16.04 2.79 15.63
N THR A 400 -16.13 1.50 15.89
CA THR A 400 -14.97 0.59 15.90
C THR A 400 -14.50 0.27 14.48
N GLU A 401 -13.25 -0.19 14.36
CA GLU A 401 -12.66 -0.62 13.09
C GLU A 401 -13.52 -1.69 12.38
N THR A 402 -14.05 -2.63 13.17
CA THR A 402 -14.88 -3.73 12.64
C THR A 402 -16.25 -3.24 12.16
N GLU A 403 -16.89 -2.33 12.88
CA GLU A 403 -18.17 -1.73 12.47
C GLU A 403 -18.02 -0.89 11.20
N VAL A 404 -16.97 -0.08 11.10
CA VAL A 404 -16.69 0.71 9.89
C VAL A 404 -16.45 -0.21 8.68
N PHE A 405 -15.66 -1.27 8.86
CA PHE A 405 -15.40 -2.22 7.79
C PHE A 405 -16.68 -2.94 7.35
N GLU A 406 -17.52 -3.37 8.29
CA GLU A 406 -18.80 -4.00 7.99
C GLU A 406 -19.77 -3.09 7.25
N SER A 407 -19.88 -1.83 7.70
CA SER A 407 -20.68 -0.79 7.06
C SER A 407 -20.25 -0.59 5.61
N TYR A 408 -18.93 -0.46 5.38
CA TYR A 408 -18.35 -0.38 4.06
C TYR A 408 -18.67 -1.61 3.19
N LEU A 409 -18.55 -2.82 3.74
CA LEU A 409 -18.86 -4.06 3.04
C LEU A 409 -20.34 -4.15 2.64
N CYS A 410 -21.24 -3.76 3.54
CA CYS A 410 -22.68 -3.71 3.27
C CYS A 410 -23.01 -2.69 2.18
N TRP A 411 -22.36 -1.52 2.21
CA TRP A 411 -22.48 -0.52 1.17
C TRP A 411 -22.02 -1.06 -0.20
N ARG A 412 -20.85 -1.71 -0.26
CA ARG A 412 -20.33 -2.32 -1.50
C ARG A 412 -21.28 -3.35 -2.10
N TRP A 413 -21.92 -4.17 -1.28
CA TRP A 413 -22.94 -5.11 -1.75
C TRP A 413 -24.18 -4.40 -2.27
N SER A 414 -24.69 -3.43 -1.52
CA SER A 414 -25.95 -2.74 -1.81
C SER A 414 -25.87 -1.82 -3.03
N SER A 415 -24.68 -1.25 -3.28
CA SER A 415 -24.40 -0.39 -4.44
C SER A 415 -23.87 -1.16 -5.65
N HIS A 416 -23.80 -2.50 -5.60
CA HIS A 416 -23.30 -3.30 -6.71
C HIS A 416 -24.25 -3.27 -7.91
N LEU A 417 -23.68 -3.18 -9.12
CA LEU A 417 -24.39 -3.29 -10.38
C LEU A 417 -23.81 -4.46 -11.20
N PRO A 418 -24.63 -5.44 -11.63
CA PRO A 418 -26.07 -5.58 -11.34
C PRO A 418 -26.35 -5.89 -9.85
N PRO A 419 -27.57 -5.65 -9.35
CA PRO A 419 -27.92 -5.96 -7.96
C PRO A 419 -27.67 -7.43 -7.61
N LEU A 420 -27.05 -7.68 -6.45
CA LEU A 420 -26.70 -9.03 -5.97
C LEU A 420 -27.81 -9.69 -5.12
N GLY A 421 -28.92 -8.98 -4.89
CA GLY A 421 -30.01 -9.42 -4.01
C GLY A 421 -29.86 -8.90 -2.58
N THR A 422 -30.56 -9.55 -1.64
CA THR A 422 -30.54 -9.16 -0.22
C THR A 422 -29.15 -9.35 0.38
N LEU A 423 -28.80 -8.49 1.35
CA LEU A 423 -27.56 -8.63 2.09
C LEU A 423 -27.46 -10.04 2.71
N PRO A 424 -26.30 -10.70 2.63
CA PRO A 424 -26.13 -12.00 3.23
C PRO A 424 -26.24 -11.91 4.77
N GLU A 425 -26.84 -12.93 5.35
CA GLU A 425 -27.01 -13.09 6.80
C GLU A 425 -26.44 -14.43 7.27
N GLY A 426 -26.14 -14.49 8.57
CA GLY A 426 -25.65 -15.70 9.23
C GLY A 426 -24.19 -16.02 8.91
N ARG A 427 -23.83 -17.29 9.09
CA ARG A 427 -22.47 -17.78 8.91
C ARG A 427 -21.98 -17.55 7.47
N GLY A 428 -20.76 -17.06 7.30
CA GLY A 428 -20.16 -16.74 6.01
C GLY A 428 -20.77 -15.51 5.33
N SER A 429 -21.50 -14.68 6.07
CA SER A 429 -22.00 -13.40 5.52
C SER A 429 -20.83 -12.46 5.25
N ILE A 430 -19.88 -12.35 6.19
CA ILE A 430 -18.68 -11.51 6.02
C ILE A 430 -17.78 -12.02 4.91
N ALA A 431 -17.58 -13.34 4.81
CA ALA A 431 -16.84 -13.93 3.70
C ALA A 431 -17.44 -13.55 2.34
N ARG A 432 -18.77 -13.72 2.16
CA ARG A 432 -19.46 -13.34 0.92
C ARG A 432 -19.32 -11.85 0.60
N LEU A 433 -19.51 -10.98 1.58
CA LEU A 433 -19.36 -9.53 1.39
C LEU A 433 -17.94 -9.15 0.95
N ARG A 434 -16.92 -9.69 1.62
CA ARG A 434 -15.50 -9.44 1.28
C ARG A 434 -15.15 -10.00 -0.09
N LEU A 435 -15.57 -11.22 -0.40
CA LEU A 435 -15.32 -11.88 -1.68
C LEU A 435 -15.90 -11.11 -2.87
N VAL A 436 -17.09 -10.49 -2.71
CA VAL A 436 -17.66 -9.57 -3.70
C VAL A 436 -16.75 -8.36 -3.92
N ALA A 437 -16.33 -7.69 -2.86
CA ALA A 437 -15.43 -6.54 -2.98
C ALA A 437 -14.07 -6.91 -3.63
N MET A 438 -13.52 -8.08 -3.30
CA MET A 438 -12.28 -8.61 -3.90
C MET A 438 -12.44 -8.91 -5.40
N ALA A 439 -13.56 -9.54 -5.79
CA ALA A 439 -13.81 -10.00 -7.15
C ALA A 439 -14.20 -8.89 -8.14
N GLN A 440 -14.66 -7.73 -7.62
CA GLN A 440 -15.04 -6.56 -8.42
C GLN A 440 -16.04 -6.93 -9.54
N HIS A 441 -15.64 -6.83 -10.81
CA HIS A 441 -16.53 -7.14 -11.94
C HIS A 441 -16.95 -8.61 -12.02
N ASN A 442 -16.27 -9.52 -11.32
CA ASN A 442 -16.62 -10.95 -11.25
C ASN A 442 -17.45 -11.33 -10.01
N SER A 443 -18.00 -10.34 -9.29
CA SER A 443 -18.75 -10.57 -8.05
C SER A 443 -19.90 -11.56 -8.21
N VAL A 444 -20.66 -11.48 -9.30
CA VAL A 444 -21.79 -12.41 -9.57
C VAL A 444 -21.30 -13.85 -9.66
N HIS A 445 -20.22 -14.09 -10.40
CA HIS A 445 -19.61 -15.42 -10.52
C HIS A 445 -19.15 -15.95 -9.16
N VAL A 446 -18.56 -15.09 -8.33
CA VAL A 446 -18.09 -15.47 -6.99
C VAL A 446 -19.23 -15.78 -6.03
N VAL A 447 -20.35 -15.03 -6.07
CA VAL A 447 -21.54 -15.34 -5.25
C VAL A 447 -22.10 -16.73 -5.61
N HIS A 448 -22.22 -17.05 -6.90
CA HIS A 448 -22.64 -18.39 -7.34
C HIS A 448 -21.60 -19.47 -6.98
N GLY A 449 -20.32 -19.20 -7.21
CA GLY A 449 -19.21 -20.09 -6.89
C GLY A 449 -19.19 -20.47 -5.41
N TYR A 450 -19.45 -19.52 -4.51
CA TYR A 450 -19.46 -19.74 -3.06
C TYR A 450 -20.49 -20.81 -2.65
N THR A 451 -21.66 -20.84 -3.31
CA THR A 451 -22.67 -21.88 -3.04
C THR A 451 -22.33 -23.25 -3.64
N SER A 452 -21.35 -23.31 -4.54
CA SER A 452 -20.97 -24.50 -5.31
C SER A 452 -19.72 -25.23 -4.77
N ILE A 453 -18.97 -24.58 -3.89
CA ILE A 453 -17.84 -25.19 -3.15
C ILE A 453 -18.35 -26.04 -1.99
N SER A 454 -17.49 -26.94 -1.49
CA SER A 454 -17.82 -27.83 -0.38
C SER A 454 -18.19 -27.08 0.90
N GLU A 455 -19.02 -27.66 1.76
CA GLU A 455 -19.35 -27.07 3.07
C GLU A 455 -18.09 -26.82 3.92
N ASP A 456 -17.09 -27.70 3.82
CA ASP A 456 -15.80 -27.56 4.51
C ASP A 456 -15.02 -26.33 4.04
N ASP A 457 -15.03 -26.04 2.73
CA ASP A 457 -14.35 -24.86 2.20
C ASP A 457 -15.14 -23.57 2.48
N GLN A 458 -16.49 -23.62 2.44
CA GLN A 458 -17.34 -22.52 2.91
C GLN A 458 -17.08 -22.22 4.39
N HIS A 459 -16.89 -23.26 5.21
CA HIS A 459 -16.58 -23.14 6.63
C HIS A 459 -15.26 -22.42 6.87
N VAL A 460 -14.19 -22.84 6.16
CA VAL A 460 -12.87 -22.19 6.28
C VAL A 460 -12.93 -20.73 5.86
N LEU A 461 -13.55 -20.42 4.71
CA LEU A 461 -13.70 -19.04 4.25
C LEU A 461 -14.53 -18.21 5.25
N ALA A 462 -15.64 -18.75 5.75
CA ALA A 462 -16.49 -18.09 6.73
C ALA A 462 -15.74 -17.74 8.02
N GLU A 463 -14.96 -18.69 8.56
CA GLU A 463 -14.23 -18.46 9.81
C GLU A 463 -13.08 -17.47 9.63
N GLU A 464 -12.24 -17.70 8.63
CA GLU A 464 -10.98 -16.97 8.48
C GLU A 464 -11.21 -15.53 7.98
N MET A 465 -12.19 -15.32 7.11
CA MET A 465 -12.52 -13.98 6.63
C MET A 465 -13.33 -13.15 7.64
N ALA A 466 -13.95 -13.79 8.64
CA ALA A 466 -14.66 -13.13 9.73
C ALA A 466 -13.76 -12.77 10.93
N LEU A 467 -12.47 -13.11 10.91
CA LEU A 467 -11.53 -12.64 11.94
C LEU A 467 -11.20 -11.16 11.75
N SER A 468 -11.66 -10.31 12.68
CA SER A 468 -11.34 -8.86 12.69
C SER A 468 -9.86 -8.59 13.00
N GLY A 469 -9.24 -9.49 13.78
CA GLY A 469 -7.95 -9.29 14.45
C GLY A 469 -8.03 -8.33 15.65
N PHE A 470 -9.22 -8.14 16.19
CA PHE A 470 -9.46 -7.52 17.49
C PHE A 470 -10.26 -8.50 18.36
N PRO A 471 -9.76 -8.93 19.53
CA PRO A 471 -10.41 -9.94 20.38
C PRO A 471 -11.73 -9.45 21.00
N ASP A 472 -11.95 -8.13 21.03
CA ASP A 472 -13.09 -7.45 21.62
C ASP A 472 -14.06 -6.87 20.57
N GLN A 473 -13.78 -7.05 19.27
CA GLN A 473 -14.67 -6.60 18.19
C GLN A 473 -15.15 -7.76 17.33
N THR A 474 -16.45 -7.77 17.07
CA THR A 474 -17.12 -8.78 16.23
C THR A 474 -18.04 -8.10 15.23
N TYR A 475 -18.21 -8.72 14.07
CA TYR A 475 -19.19 -8.27 13.09
C TYR A 475 -20.62 -8.50 13.58
N ALA A 476 -21.51 -7.53 13.37
CA ALA A 476 -22.91 -7.60 13.76
C ALA A 476 -23.68 -8.66 12.97
N ARG A 477 -23.38 -8.84 11.68
CA ARG A 477 -23.99 -9.86 10.81
C ARG A 477 -23.52 -11.28 11.07
N GLU A 478 -22.37 -11.42 11.73
CA GLU A 478 -21.82 -12.72 12.10
C GLU A 478 -21.22 -12.64 13.51
N PRO A 479 -22.08 -12.55 14.55
CA PRO A 479 -21.64 -12.37 15.93
C PRO A 479 -21.07 -13.70 16.44
N ARG A 480 -19.84 -14.00 16.02
CA ARG A 480 -19.04 -15.10 16.54
C ARG A 480 -17.86 -14.52 17.28
N TYR A 481 -17.76 -14.84 18.57
CA TYR A 481 -16.64 -14.49 19.42
C TYR A 481 -15.46 -15.44 19.15
N SER A 482 -14.81 -15.32 18.00
CA SER A 482 -13.46 -15.87 17.87
C SER A 482 -12.47 -14.85 18.45
N LYS A 483 -12.10 -15.05 19.71
CA LYS A 483 -11.03 -14.28 20.37
C LYS A 483 -9.64 -14.75 19.97
N GLN A 484 -9.51 -15.45 18.85
CA GLN A 484 -8.28 -16.11 18.42
C GLN A 484 -7.69 -15.41 17.20
N GLY A 485 -6.37 -15.47 17.06
CA GLY A 485 -5.66 -15.03 15.87
C GLY A 485 -4.41 -15.88 15.61
N PRO A 486 -3.55 -15.50 14.66
CA PRO A 486 -3.60 -14.25 13.91
C PRO A 486 -4.76 -14.24 12.90
N SER A 487 -5.20 -13.03 12.54
CA SER A 487 -5.98 -12.80 11.32
C SER A 487 -5.04 -12.85 10.10
N PHE A 488 -5.60 -13.10 8.91
CA PHE A 488 -4.82 -13.23 7.69
C PHE A 488 -5.15 -12.12 6.68
N LEU A 489 -4.11 -11.51 6.13
CA LEU A 489 -4.14 -10.68 4.93
C LEU A 489 -3.61 -11.52 3.77
N VAL A 490 -4.46 -11.91 2.82
CA VAL A 490 -4.03 -12.64 1.61
C VAL A 490 -3.67 -11.62 0.52
N TYR A 491 -2.40 -11.22 0.49
CA TYR A 491 -1.91 -10.18 -0.40
C TYR A 491 -1.84 -10.66 -1.86
N TYR A 492 -2.52 -9.94 -2.74
CA TYR A 492 -2.94 -10.27 -4.10
C TYR A 492 -4.13 -11.24 -4.25
N GLY A 493 -4.85 -11.53 -3.17
CA GLY A 493 -6.12 -12.29 -3.23
C GLY A 493 -7.14 -11.72 -4.24
N PRO A 494 -7.40 -10.40 -4.27
CA PRO A 494 -8.30 -9.77 -5.22
C PRO A 494 -7.84 -9.93 -6.67
N ALA A 495 -6.55 -9.74 -6.95
CA ALA A 495 -6.00 -9.91 -8.30
C ALA A 495 -6.17 -11.34 -8.80
N PHE A 496 -5.93 -12.33 -7.93
CA PHE A 496 -6.15 -13.74 -8.23
C PHE A 496 -7.63 -14.03 -8.57
N LEU A 497 -8.58 -13.54 -7.75
CA LEU A 497 -10.01 -13.72 -8.00
C LEU A 497 -10.49 -13.00 -9.26
N GLN A 498 -10.06 -11.76 -9.49
CA GLN A 498 -10.40 -10.99 -10.69
C GLN A 498 -9.93 -11.67 -11.97
N LYS A 499 -8.78 -12.37 -11.93
CA LYS A 499 -8.27 -13.11 -13.08
C LYS A 499 -9.05 -14.40 -13.36
N ASN A 500 -9.38 -15.16 -12.31
CA ASN A 500 -9.79 -16.55 -12.45
C ASN A 500 -11.28 -16.81 -12.22
N ALA A 501 -11.97 -15.95 -11.48
CA ALA A 501 -13.36 -16.19 -11.09
C ALA A 501 -14.37 -16.09 -12.25
N ALA A 502 -14.02 -15.41 -13.36
CA ALA A 502 -14.86 -15.42 -14.56
C ALA A 502 -14.92 -16.80 -15.23
N THR A 503 -13.82 -17.56 -15.16
CA THR A 503 -13.69 -18.86 -15.84
C THR A 503 -14.11 -20.01 -14.94
N ASP A 504 -13.61 -20.05 -13.71
CA ASP A 504 -13.96 -21.09 -12.75
C ASP A 504 -13.92 -20.51 -11.31
N PRO A 505 -15.05 -19.88 -10.90
CA PRO A 505 -15.16 -19.26 -9.58
C PRO A 505 -15.10 -20.29 -8.46
N LYS A 506 -15.57 -21.52 -8.70
CA LYS A 506 -15.54 -22.60 -7.71
C LYS A 506 -14.10 -22.93 -7.33
N PHE A 507 -13.27 -23.29 -8.31
CA PHE A 507 -11.87 -23.64 -8.06
C PHE A 507 -11.07 -22.47 -7.47
N SER A 508 -11.32 -21.25 -7.93
CA SER A 508 -10.70 -20.04 -7.38
C SER A 508 -10.96 -19.89 -5.87
N LEU A 509 -12.19 -20.16 -5.42
CA LEU A 509 -12.56 -20.10 -4.01
C LEU A 509 -12.00 -21.28 -3.20
N GLU A 510 -11.90 -22.46 -3.79
CA GLU A 510 -11.27 -23.62 -3.15
C GLU A 510 -9.77 -23.41 -2.94
N VAL A 511 -9.07 -22.78 -3.90
CA VAL A 511 -7.66 -22.38 -3.74
C VAL A 511 -7.52 -21.41 -2.56
N LEU A 512 -8.42 -20.43 -2.44
CA LEU A 512 -8.39 -19.46 -1.34
C LEU A 512 -8.68 -20.12 0.01
N ALA A 513 -9.64 -21.05 0.08
CA ALA A 513 -9.92 -21.83 1.27
C ALA A 513 -8.70 -22.68 1.67
N GLU A 514 -8.03 -23.28 0.70
CA GLU A 514 -6.82 -24.07 0.94
C GLU A 514 -5.66 -23.21 1.44
N LEU A 515 -5.48 -21.99 0.90
CA LEU A 515 -4.50 -21.04 1.41
C LEU A 515 -4.71 -20.75 2.90
N TYR A 516 -5.95 -20.45 3.31
CA TYR A 516 -6.25 -20.20 4.71
C TYR A 516 -6.03 -21.43 5.60
N ARG A 517 -6.43 -22.62 5.13
CA ARG A 517 -6.23 -23.88 5.86
C ARG A 517 -4.76 -24.14 6.14
N GLN A 518 -3.92 -24.01 5.10
CA GLN A 518 -2.48 -24.24 5.22
C GLN A 518 -1.76 -23.13 5.98
N ALA A 519 -2.25 -21.88 5.89
CA ALA A 519 -1.77 -20.81 6.73
C ALA A 519 -2.09 -21.07 8.22
N ARG A 520 -3.27 -21.60 8.52
CA ARG A 520 -3.64 -21.93 9.91
C ARG A 520 -2.77 -23.04 10.51
N VAL A 521 -2.23 -23.95 9.69
CA VAL A 521 -1.21 -24.93 10.12
C VAL A 521 0.08 -24.24 10.54
N LEU A 522 0.59 -23.30 9.73
CA LEU A 522 1.84 -22.56 10.02
C LEU A 522 1.70 -21.52 11.13
N TRP A 523 0.51 -20.95 11.28
CA TRP A 523 0.16 -19.97 12.30
C TRP A 523 -1.10 -20.40 13.06
N PRO A 524 -0.98 -21.37 14.00
CA PRO A 524 -2.10 -21.88 14.78
C PRO A 524 -2.83 -20.76 15.51
N ALA A 525 -4.16 -20.89 15.51
CA ALA A 525 -5.05 -19.94 16.17
C ALA A 525 -4.84 -19.97 17.69
N SER A 526 -4.61 -18.81 18.29
CA SER A 526 -4.48 -18.67 19.74
C SER A 526 -4.94 -17.28 20.22
N PRO A 527 -5.46 -17.16 21.47
CA PRO A 527 -5.93 -15.87 21.98
C PRO A 527 -4.86 -14.78 22.09
N ASP A 528 -3.61 -15.15 22.41
CA ASP A 528 -2.47 -14.23 22.51
C ASP A 528 -2.05 -13.62 21.16
N LYS A 529 -2.51 -14.22 20.05
CA LYS A 529 -2.26 -13.74 18.69
C LYS A 529 -3.46 -13.01 18.08
N ALA A 530 -4.53 -12.76 18.84
CA ALA A 530 -5.75 -12.12 18.32
C ALA A 530 -5.48 -10.75 17.69
N HIS A 531 -4.55 -9.97 18.24
CA HIS A 531 -4.14 -8.65 17.72
C HIS A 531 -3.06 -8.70 16.63
N ARG A 532 -2.70 -9.88 16.14
CA ARG A 532 -1.67 -10.05 15.11
C ARG A 532 -2.33 -10.31 13.77
N THR A 533 -1.75 -9.73 12.72
CA THR A 533 -2.06 -10.10 11.35
C THR A 533 -0.84 -10.76 10.72
N VAL A 534 -1.08 -11.81 9.95
CA VAL A 534 -0.07 -12.43 9.10
C VAL A 534 -0.38 -12.09 7.64
N THR A 535 0.63 -11.61 6.92
CA THR A 535 0.55 -11.33 5.49
C THR A 535 0.95 -12.57 4.70
N LEU A 536 0.05 -13.08 3.86
CA LEU A 536 0.25 -14.20 2.97
C LEU A 536 0.41 -13.67 1.54
N ARG A 537 1.66 -13.59 1.08
CA ARG A 537 2.00 -13.11 -0.26
C ARG A 537 1.76 -14.18 -1.31
N ILE A 538 0.78 -13.97 -2.20
CA ILE A 538 0.45 -14.90 -3.29
C ILE A 538 0.91 -14.41 -4.67
N ASP A 539 2.01 -13.66 -4.72
CA ASP A 539 2.61 -13.10 -5.95
C ASP A 539 2.73 -14.13 -7.08
N ALA A 540 3.10 -15.36 -6.75
CA ALA A 540 3.28 -16.44 -7.72
C ALA A 540 1.96 -16.97 -8.31
N LEU A 541 0.83 -16.73 -7.66
CA LEU A 541 -0.50 -17.21 -8.10
C LEU A 541 -1.28 -16.15 -8.86
N LYS A 542 -1.13 -14.85 -8.53
CA LYS A 542 -1.99 -13.77 -9.04
C LYS A 542 -1.99 -13.66 -10.57
N GLU A 543 -0.88 -14.02 -11.21
CA GLU A 543 -0.70 -13.95 -12.66
C GLU A 543 -0.95 -15.29 -13.37
N LEU A 544 -1.27 -16.37 -12.65
CA LEU A 544 -1.53 -17.66 -13.26
C LEU A 544 -3.02 -17.84 -13.53
N ASP A 545 -3.33 -18.41 -14.70
CA ASP A 545 -4.64 -18.99 -14.94
C ASP A 545 -4.76 -20.36 -14.25
N ILE A 546 -6.01 -20.83 -14.10
CA ILE A 546 -6.31 -22.11 -13.44
C ILE A 546 -5.64 -23.30 -14.13
N GLU A 547 -5.49 -23.27 -15.46
CA GLU A 547 -4.81 -24.35 -16.18
C GLU A 547 -3.32 -24.41 -15.80
N SER A 548 -2.68 -23.24 -15.75
CA SER A 548 -1.25 -23.07 -15.42
C SER A 548 -0.93 -23.41 -13.98
N LEU A 549 -1.85 -23.18 -13.04
CA LEU A 549 -1.70 -23.65 -11.65
C LEU A 549 -1.49 -25.16 -11.55
N ASN A 550 -2.05 -25.92 -12.50
CA ASN A 550 -1.96 -27.37 -12.55
C ASN A 550 -0.77 -27.88 -13.39
N LYS A 551 -0.09 -27.00 -14.13
CA LYS A 551 1.08 -27.36 -14.96
C LYS A 551 2.36 -27.34 -14.10
N LEU A 552 2.44 -28.31 -13.19
CA LEU A 552 3.61 -28.58 -12.37
C LEU A 552 4.45 -29.68 -13.00
N ASN A 553 5.78 -29.58 -12.91
CA ASN A 553 6.65 -30.67 -13.28
C ASN A 553 6.49 -31.83 -12.26
N PRO A 554 6.76 -33.09 -12.66
CA PRO A 554 6.77 -34.20 -11.71
C PRO A 554 7.70 -33.89 -10.51
N GLY A 555 7.17 -34.00 -9.29
CA GLY A 555 7.91 -33.69 -8.06
C GLY A 555 7.75 -32.25 -7.54
N GLU A 556 7.16 -31.35 -8.33
CA GLU A 556 6.86 -29.99 -7.88
C GLU A 556 5.48 -29.87 -7.26
N PHE A 557 5.36 -28.98 -6.29
CA PHE A 557 4.10 -28.61 -5.64
C PHE A 557 4.12 -27.15 -5.19
N TRP A 558 2.93 -26.64 -4.88
CA TRP A 558 2.77 -25.33 -4.28
C TRP A 558 2.88 -25.42 -2.77
N VAL A 559 3.59 -24.48 -2.15
CA VAL A 559 3.72 -24.37 -0.69
C VAL A 559 3.45 -22.94 -0.24
N ILE A 560 2.97 -22.81 0.99
CA ILE A 560 3.15 -21.59 1.78
C ILE A 560 4.47 -21.76 2.53
N HIS A 561 5.41 -20.84 2.32
CA HIS A 561 6.67 -20.78 3.03
C HIS A 561 6.64 -19.63 4.04
N ARG A 562 6.80 -19.96 5.32
CA ARG A 562 6.89 -19.00 6.41
C ARG A 562 8.22 -18.27 6.37
N THR A 563 8.19 -16.99 6.00
CA THR A 563 9.39 -16.13 5.93
C THR A 563 9.66 -15.43 7.25
N SER A 564 8.63 -15.16 8.06
CA SER A 564 8.77 -14.55 9.39
C SER A 564 7.68 -15.02 10.36
N MET A 565 7.57 -14.38 11.53
CA MET A 565 6.43 -14.58 12.44
C MET A 565 5.13 -13.98 11.91
N THR A 566 5.21 -13.00 11.01
CA THR A 566 4.10 -12.19 10.49
C THR A 566 3.94 -12.30 8.98
N ASP A 567 4.80 -13.06 8.30
CA ASP A 567 4.83 -13.11 6.84
C ASP A 567 5.01 -14.54 6.32
N GLY A 568 4.27 -14.84 5.26
CA GLY A 568 4.37 -16.04 4.47
C GLY A 568 4.35 -15.70 2.98
N GLN A 569 4.94 -16.56 2.16
CA GLN A 569 4.94 -16.43 0.72
C GLN A 569 4.56 -17.75 0.05
N VAL A 570 3.67 -17.69 -0.93
CA VAL A 570 3.38 -18.82 -1.80
C VAL A 570 4.43 -18.92 -2.90
N LYS A 571 5.02 -20.09 -3.04
CA LYS A 571 5.98 -20.41 -4.11
C LYS A 571 5.82 -21.85 -4.56
N ARG A 572 6.36 -22.14 -5.75
CA ARG A 572 6.64 -23.52 -6.17
C ARG A 572 7.84 -24.04 -5.38
N SER A 573 7.77 -25.29 -4.98
CA SER A 573 8.87 -26.03 -4.38
C SER A 573 9.00 -27.38 -5.04
N ASP A 574 10.22 -27.93 -5.00
CA ASP A 574 10.51 -29.32 -5.33
C ASP A 574 10.52 -30.14 -4.03
N MET A 575 10.17 -31.42 -4.13
CA MET A 575 10.22 -32.38 -3.03
C MET A 575 11.61 -32.51 -2.41
N LEU A 576 12.67 -32.33 -3.20
CA LEU A 576 14.06 -32.46 -2.76
C LEU A 576 14.56 -31.25 -1.97
N THR A 577 13.93 -30.09 -2.11
CA THR A 577 14.39 -28.83 -1.50
C THR A 577 13.46 -28.30 -0.40
N CYS A 578 12.50 -29.11 0.03
CA CYS A 578 11.44 -28.70 0.94
C CYS A 578 11.96 -28.63 2.39
N ASP A 579 11.94 -27.43 2.99
CA ASP A 579 12.11 -27.25 4.44
C ASP A 579 10.75 -27.43 5.12
N THR A 580 10.46 -28.67 5.54
CA THR A 580 9.16 -29.05 6.10
C THR A 580 8.82 -28.31 7.39
N ALA A 581 9.80 -27.77 8.13
CA ALA A 581 9.55 -27.04 9.37
C ALA A 581 8.93 -25.65 9.12
N LYS A 582 9.12 -25.09 7.92
CA LYS A 582 8.64 -23.74 7.56
C LYS A 582 7.65 -23.74 6.40
N MET A 583 7.29 -24.91 5.90
CA MET A 583 6.46 -25.05 4.70
C MET A 583 5.19 -25.84 4.98
N SER A 584 4.08 -25.41 4.37
CA SER A 584 2.84 -26.19 4.33
C SER A 584 2.40 -26.34 2.88
N VAL A 585 2.12 -27.58 2.47
CA VAL A 585 1.79 -27.93 1.08
C VAL A 585 0.36 -27.52 0.77
N LEU A 586 0.15 -26.84 -0.36
CA LEU A 586 -1.19 -26.50 -0.87
C LEU A 586 -1.75 -27.69 -1.64
N ASN A 587 -2.82 -28.32 -1.14
CA ASN A 587 -3.46 -29.45 -1.80
C ASN A 587 -4.47 -28.98 -2.87
N LEU A 588 -3.97 -28.43 -3.97
CA LEU A 588 -4.82 -27.96 -5.07
C LEU A 588 -5.51 -29.09 -5.84
N SER A 589 -5.05 -30.34 -5.67
CA SER A 589 -5.70 -31.51 -6.27
C SER A 589 -7.05 -31.82 -5.62
N ARG A 590 -7.19 -31.56 -4.31
CA ARG A 590 -8.43 -31.76 -3.56
C ARG A 590 -9.58 -30.91 -4.08
N CYS A 591 -9.25 -29.71 -4.56
CA CYS A 591 -10.20 -28.77 -5.15
C CYS A 591 -10.90 -29.37 -6.40
N ARG A 592 -10.27 -30.28 -7.15
CA ARG A 592 -10.86 -30.84 -8.38
C ARG A 592 -11.77 -32.05 -8.21
N THR A 593 -11.81 -32.68 -7.04
CA THR A 593 -12.44 -34.01 -6.87
C THR A 593 -13.98 -34.04 -7.04
N SER A 594 -14.60 -32.93 -7.42
CA SER A 594 -16.03 -32.81 -7.71
C SER A 594 -16.44 -33.18 -9.14
N LEU A 595 -15.50 -33.44 -10.08
CA LEU A 595 -15.85 -33.66 -11.50
C LEU A 595 -15.53 -35.03 -12.11
N ALA A 596 -14.87 -35.95 -11.39
CA ALA A 596 -14.79 -37.34 -11.82
C ALA A 596 -14.39 -38.26 -10.67
N SER A 597 -15.15 -39.35 -10.52
CA SER A 597 -14.88 -40.48 -9.65
C SER A 597 -13.53 -41.14 -9.97
N LEU A 598 -12.52 -40.93 -9.12
CA LEU A 598 -11.30 -41.76 -9.08
C LEU A 598 -10.93 -42.09 -7.61
N PRO A 599 -11.07 -43.36 -7.18
CA PRO A 599 -10.81 -43.78 -5.79
C PRO A 599 -9.33 -43.79 -5.34
N GLN A 600 -8.37 -43.46 -6.21
CA GLN A 600 -6.95 -43.76 -5.95
C GLN A 600 -6.12 -42.66 -5.26
N LEU A 601 -6.64 -41.44 -5.09
CA LEU A 601 -5.89 -40.35 -4.43
C LEU A 601 -6.11 -40.23 -2.92
N ARG A 602 -7.08 -40.97 -2.34
CA ARG A 602 -7.32 -40.96 -0.89
C ARG A 602 -6.27 -41.72 -0.07
N SER A 603 -5.56 -42.69 -0.66
CA SER A 603 -4.50 -43.43 0.05
C SER A 603 -3.25 -42.57 0.24
N PHE A 604 -2.88 -41.75 -0.77
CA PHE A 604 -1.70 -40.90 -0.68
C PHE A 604 -1.83 -39.80 0.36
N SER A 605 -2.97 -39.09 0.48
CA SER A 605 -3.06 -37.98 1.45
C SER A 605 -3.02 -38.44 2.91
N HIS A 606 -3.53 -39.64 3.22
CA HIS A 606 -3.57 -40.17 4.58
C HIS A 606 -2.21 -40.76 5.02
N GLU A 607 -1.43 -41.34 4.08
CA GLU A 607 -0.04 -41.75 4.29
C GLU A 607 0.91 -40.54 4.37
N PHE A 608 0.63 -39.49 3.58
CA PHE A 608 1.36 -38.22 3.61
C PHE A 608 1.12 -37.46 4.93
N GLU A 609 -0.13 -37.35 5.40
CA GLU A 609 -0.42 -36.71 6.70
C GLU A 609 0.10 -37.51 7.90
N SER A 610 0.16 -38.85 7.83
CA SER A 610 0.70 -39.66 8.94
C SER A 610 2.22 -39.56 9.05
N GLN A 611 2.95 -39.46 7.92
CA GLN A 611 4.41 -39.24 7.94
C GLN A 611 4.79 -37.83 8.40
N PHE A 612 3.93 -36.82 8.18
CA PHE A 612 4.19 -35.44 8.60
C PHE A 612 3.85 -35.14 10.07
N ARG A 613 2.91 -35.87 10.70
CA ARG A 613 2.60 -35.70 12.13
C ARG A 613 3.61 -36.32 13.09
N GLU A 614 4.44 -37.26 12.63
CA GLU A 614 5.45 -37.93 13.46
C GLU A 614 6.71 -37.09 13.73
N VAL A 615 6.88 -35.92 13.09
CA VAL A 615 8.08 -35.06 13.23
C VAL A 615 7.81 -33.76 14.03
N ALA A 616 6.57 -33.49 14.43
CA ALA A 616 6.19 -32.19 15.02
C ALA A 616 5.96 -32.20 16.54
N ASN A 617 6.39 -33.25 17.28
CA ASN A 617 6.13 -33.39 18.71
C ASN A 617 7.39 -33.66 19.56
N ASP A 618 8.55 -33.13 19.17
CA ASP A 618 9.73 -33.08 20.03
C ASP A 618 10.42 -31.73 19.83
N ASP A 619 9.98 -30.71 20.57
CA ASP A 619 10.81 -29.61 21.08
C ASP A 619 9.95 -28.65 21.90
N ASP A 620 9.73 -29.01 23.16
CA ASP A 620 9.50 -28.08 24.27
C ASP A 620 9.73 -28.88 25.58
N ASP A 621 10.91 -28.74 26.21
CA ASP A 621 11.01 -28.13 27.54
C ASP A 621 12.41 -28.13 28.20
N ALA A 622 12.74 -26.93 28.70
CA ALA A 622 13.29 -26.62 30.04
C ALA A 622 14.78 -26.83 30.40
N PHE A 623 15.37 -25.73 30.91
CA PHE A 623 16.55 -25.69 31.78
C PHE A 623 16.17 -25.29 33.23
N ASN A 624 16.10 -26.30 34.10
CA ASN A 624 16.45 -26.43 35.54
C ASN A 624 16.08 -25.39 36.64
N SER A 625 15.47 -25.87 37.75
CA SER A 625 16.22 -26.42 38.93
C SER A 625 15.37 -26.95 40.14
N HIS A 626 15.52 -28.27 40.40
CA HIS A 626 15.67 -29.01 41.71
C HIS A 626 14.57 -29.07 42.83
N PRO A 627 14.61 -30.04 43.79
CA PRO A 627 14.42 -31.51 43.63
C PRO A 627 13.57 -32.18 44.76
N PHE A 628 12.78 -33.24 44.51
CA PHE A 628 12.49 -34.28 45.53
C PHE A 628 12.06 -35.64 44.94
N ARG A 629 12.64 -36.69 45.54
CA ARG A 629 12.44 -38.17 45.49
C ARG A 629 10.97 -38.64 45.60
N ILE A 630 10.43 -39.82 45.23
CA ILE A 630 10.82 -41.24 44.95
C ILE A 630 9.63 -41.84 44.14
N GLY A 631 9.82 -42.69 43.11
CA GLY A 631 9.53 -44.13 43.27
C GLY A 631 8.96 -44.86 42.01
N CYS A 632 9.63 -45.96 41.67
CA CYS A 632 9.16 -47.22 41.04
C CYS A 632 8.67 -47.29 39.57
N ARG A 633 9.49 -47.99 38.77
CA ARG A 633 9.32 -48.73 37.49
C ARG A 633 8.32 -49.93 37.59
N PRO A 634 8.12 -50.77 36.53
CA PRO A 634 8.05 -50.55 35.07
C PRO A 634 6.90 -51.37 34.39
N LEU A 635 6.73 -51.27 33.07
CA LEU A 635 6.47 -52.45 32.22
C LEU A 635 6.88 -52.22 30.75
N VAL A 636 7.25 -53.33 30.12
CA VAL A 636 8.07 -53.51 28.92
C VAL A 636 7.17 -53.84 27.71
N ALA A 637 7.56 -53.43 26.50
CA ALA A 637 7.50 -54.30 25.30
C ALA A 637 8.28 -53.69 24.12
N CYS A 638 9.35 -54.39 23.73
CA CYS A 638 10.02 -54.25 22.43
C CYS A 638 9.10 -54.71 21.29
N CYS A 639 9.25 -54.11 20.11
CA CYS A 639 9.27 -54.85 18.85
C CYS A 639 10.20 -54.15 17.86
N THR A 640 11.22 -54.90 17.43
CA THR A 640 12.21 -54.56 16.41
C THR A 640 11.76 -55.12 15.05
N VAL A 641 12.51 -54.74 13.98
CA VAL A 641 12.60 -55.39 12.64
C VAL A 641 11.65 -54.77 11.60
N LYS A 642 12.03 -54.37 10.36
CA LYS A 642 13.22 -54.54 9.50
C LYS A 642 13.25 -53.41 8.46
N SER A 643 14.44 -52.97 8.06
CA SER A 643 14.63 -52.29 6.78
C SER A 643 14.36 -53.24 5.63
N LEU A 644 13.70 -52.77 4.58
CA LEU A 644 13.82 -53.32 3.24
C LEU A 644 13.91 -52.17 2.25
N ARG A 645 15.08 -52.08 1.61
CA ARG A 645 15.34 -51.25 0.44
C ARG A 645 14.48 -51.78 -0.72
N LEU A 646 13.73 -50.88 -1.33
CA LEU A 646 13.78 -50.58 -2.76
C LEU A 646 13.32 -49.14 -2.97
#